data_AF-A0A355EXG9-F1
#
_entry.id   AF-A0A355EXG9-F1
#
_cell.length_a   1.000
_cell.length_b   1.000
_cell.length_c   1.000
_cell.angle_alpha   90.00
_cell.angle_beta   90.00
_cell.angle_gamma   90.00
#
_symmetry.space_group_name_H-M   'P 1'
#
loop_
_entity.id
_entity.type
_entity.pdbx_description
1 polymer ?
#
loop_
_entity_poly.entity_id
_entity_poly.type
_entity_poly.pdbx_seq_one_letter_code
_entity_poly.pdbx_strand_id
1 'polypeptide(L)'
;MRHGPIAAIDLDFRVSLRAGQSGQFLHYDISSPSGIVHLDFREAQTQPFAGSLETYRSRVVQRLEKYQQRFHAADGLLLSSEVEAELRALGHELYEQLFPPAMRSLYRQWRDKVRTIQITSGEVWIPWELVRPYDHRISPPIDDDFLGARYEITRWTPTGVSPAPQIQVRRIACIEGGQGGPPLPFAGQEKRFVEDLAGACGAAIVSPPAATFENVLSTIEQGEVDFLHFVGHGEYASEEPQKSKIFLVDGTSLEAGRLHGSTLRQVWKRRPLVFFNACSTGRQGWALTGPSGWVEAWVGRGGAGAFLAPQWPVRDSLAFEFARMFYLALARGRTLGRAVRLARRWVRRKNRQDSTWLAFSVYGNPNAQVRFGAGAEAAEIQITAQDQPQTMVPGPRPSAASQKSAPTNAPPAPEIFVGRKDDLDLLKEKLGIGSDRERSPEVQVLTAVRGWPGVGKTSVAAALAHDPDVASHFEGVLWESMGRQPNLLQILAKWGKWLGRDDLRRAGRLKEALESLQGHLRERRMVLVLDDVWEVAHAAPLLGVCGLGSPLLVTTREAGVAHGLAIRQAAVHRLDVLDEEAALDLLSRLAPDVVQRHSAGCRRLVNELGRLPLALIVAGRRLQMDYFPGLGVDELLKELASGTAILRSEAPPDRVDLETLTLPTVDVLFQHSTDRLDPETRQRFRDLGGFEASPFGIDLLRSLWGVEDPLPTLRKLRDRGLLEPAGEGCFQIHPLLLRHAAAMPKDT
;
A
#
# COMPACT_ATOMS: atom_id res chain seq x y z
N MET A 1 -6.77 -20.46 -32.01
CA MET A 1 -6.35 -19.48 -33.07
C MET A 1 -4.84 -19.47 -33.23
N ARG A 2 -4.30 -19.36 -34.45
CA ARG A 2 -2.85 -19.13 -34.68
C ARG A 2 -2.47 -17.77 -34.07
N HIS A 3 -1.63 -17.78 -33.04
CA HIS A 3 -1.28 -16.58 -32.26
C HIS A 3 -0.42 -15.61 -33.09
N GLY A 4 -0.71 -14.31 -32.95
CA GLY A 4 0.06 -13.24 -33.59
C GLY A 4 1.52 -13.19 -33.10
N PRO A 5 2.41 -12.53 -33.86
CA PRO A 5 3.84 -12.44 -33.54
C PRO A 5 4.07 -11.75 -32.18
N ILE A 6 5.11 -12.19 -31.48
CA ILE A 6 5.53 -11.60 -30.20
C ILE A 6 5.94 -10.15 -30.45
N ALA A 7 5.44 -9.23 -29.62
CA ALA A 7 5.70 -7.81 -29.79
C ALA A 7 7.21 -7.53 -29.73
N ALA A 8 7.71 -6.78 -30.72
CA ALA A 8 9.09 -6.36 -30.77
C ALA A 8 9.44 -5.46 -29.56
N ILE A 9 10.71 -5.46 -29.18
CA ILE A 9 11.23 -4.61 -28.10
C ILE A 9 11.28 -3.17 -28.60
N ASP A 10 10.91 -2.21 -27.75
CA ASP A 10 10.87 -0.81 -28.14
C ASP A 10 12.27 -0.18 -28.24
N LEU A 11 13.15 -0.50 -27.29
CA LEU A 11 14.58 -0.15 -27.35
C LEU A 11 15.46 -1.31 -26.89
N ASP A 12 16.45 -1.65 -27.70
CA ASP A 12 17.52 -2.60 -27.37
C ASP A 12 18.85 -1.84 -27.25
N PHE A 13 19.48 -1.94 -26.09
CA PHE A 13 20.81 -1.40 -25.81
C PHE A 13 21.77 -2.57 -25.73
N ARG A 14 22.74 -2.65 -26.64
CA ARG A 14 23.86 -3.58 -26.50
C ARG A 14 25.06 -2.80 -26.02
N VAL A 15 25.59 -3.22 -24.87
CA VAL A 15 26.61 -2.48 -24.14
C VAL A 15 27.85 -3.35 -24.04
N SER A 16 28.97 -2.84 -24.53
CA SER A 16 30.28 -3.50 -24.48
C SER A 16 31.31 -2.58 -23.83
N LEU A 17 32.19 -3.14 -23.02
CA LEU A 17 33.34 -2.40 -22.50
C LEU A 17 34.44 -2.38 -23.56
N ARG A 18 34.96 -1.19 -23.88
CA ARG A 18 36.10 -1.01 -24.78
C ARG A 18 37.22 -0.29 -24.05
N ALA A 19 38.46 -0.61 -24.41
CA ALA A 19 39.65 0.09 -23.94
C ALA A 19 40.17 1.02 -25.03
N GLY A 20 40.45 2.28 -24.65
CA GLY A 20 41.12 3.26 -25.51
C GLY A 20 42.38 3.81 -24.84
N GLN A 21 43.08 4.69 -25.55
CA GLN A 21 44.32 5.30 -25.06
C GLN A 21 44.14 6.08 -23.75
N SER A 22 42.95 6.63 -23.51
CA SER A 22 42.60 7.45 -22.34
C SER A 22 41.87 6.68 -21.23
N GLY A 23 41.76 5.35 -21.32
CA GLY A 23 41.08 4.51 -20.33
C GLY A 23 39.97 3.63 -20.90
N GLN A 24 39.21 2.97 -20.02
CA GLN A 24 38.08 2.12 -20.39
C GLN A 24 36.77 2.91 -20.44
N PHE A 25 35.90 2.59 -21.39
CA PHE A 25 34.59 3.25 -21.58
C PHE A 25 33.54 2.24 -22.05
N LEU A 26 32.25 2.57 -21.84
CA LEU A 26 31.16 1.76 -22.40
C LEU A 26 30.83 2.24 -23.80
N HIS A 27 30.71 1.29 -24.71
CA HIS A 27 30.20 1.46 -26.06
C HIS A 27 28.77 0.92 -26.13
N TYR A 28 27.88 1.70 -26.74
CA TYR A 28 26.47 1.39 -26.91
C TYR A 28 26.13 1.24 -28.38
N ASP A 29 25.45 0.14 -28.70
CA ASP A 29 24.69 -0.03 -29.93
C ASP A 29 23.20 0.05 -29.57
N ILE A 30 22.52 1.09 -30.05
CA ILE A 30 21.12 1.36 -29.71
C ILE A 30 20.26 1.18 -30.96
N SER A 31 19.19 0.40 -30.84
CA SER A 31 18.21 0.20 -31.91
C SER A 31 16.79 0.22 -31.36
N SER A 32 15.80 0.47 -32.23
CA SER A 32 14.38 0.32 -31.91
C SER A 32 13.75 -0.78 -32.77
N PRO A 33 13.80 -2.05 -32.34
CA PRO A 33 13.25 -3.17 -33.10
C PRO A 33 11.75 -3.04 -33.42
N SER A 34 10.97 -2.36 -32.58
CA SER A 34 9.55 -2.08 -32.84
C SER A 34 9.30 -0.93 -33.81
N GLY A 35 10.32 -0.13 -34.13
CA GLY A 35 10.22 1.08 -34.96
C GLY A 35 9.52 2.26 -34.27
N ILE A 36 9.15 2.15 -32.99
CA ILE A 36 8.45 3.22 -32.25
C ILE A 36 9.32 4.48 -32.07
N VAL A 37 10.64 4.28 -32.08
CA VAL A 37 11.63 5.34 -32.25
C VAL A 37 12.22 5.12 -33.64
N HIS A 38 12.19 6.13 -34.52
CA HIS A 38 12.84 6.07 -35.84
C HIS A 38 14.37 6.01 -35.65
N LEU A 39 14.87 4.82 -35.32
CA LEU A 39 16.23 4.55 -34.90
C LEU A 39 16.61 3.13 -35.35
N ASP A 40 17.11 3.03 -36.57
CA ASP A 40 17.60 1.76 -37.11
C ASP A 40 18.82 1.28 -36.32
N PHE A 41 19.79 2.18 -36.13
CA PHE A 41 21.01 1.94 -35.36
C PHE A 41 21.68 3.27 -34.98
N ARG A 42 22.18 3.36 -33.74
CA ARG A 42 23.00 4.49 -33.30
C ARG A 42 24.05 4.07 -32.30
N GLU A 43 25.29 4.46 -32.59
CA GLU A 43 26.41 4.29 -31.68
C GLU A 43 26.52 5.46 -30.70
N ALA A 44 26.91 5.15 -29.47
CA ALA A 44 27.31 6.13 -28.47
C ALA A 44 28.39 5.55 -27.56
N GLN A 45 29.18 6.41 -26.94
CA GLN A 45 30.19 5.98 -25.97
C GLN A 45 30.22 6.93 -24.76
N THR A 46 30.46 6.37 -23.57
CA THR A 46 30.69 7.18 -22.37
C THR A 46 32.02 7.91 -22.46
N GLN A 47 32.23 8.88 -21.56
CA GLN A 47 33.61 9.26 -21.25
C GLN A 47 34.34 8.09 -20.58
N PRO A 48 35.68 8.04 -20.65
CA PRO A 48 36.47 7.06 -19.91
C PRO A 48 36.15 7.15 -18.41
N PHE A 49 36.04 5.98 -17.76
CA PHE A 49 35.83 5.95 -16.31
C PHE A 49 37.05 6.51 -15.58
N ALA A 50 36.81 7.28 -14.51
CA ALA A 50 37.88 7.79 -13.66
C ALA A 50 38.43 6.66 -12.77
N GLY A 51 39.68 6.25 -13.02
CA GLY A 51 40.36 5.15 -12.31
C GLY A 51 40.11 3.78 -12.93
N SER A 52 40.44 2.70 -12.20
CA SER A 52 40.13 1.34 -12.66
C SER A 52 38.61 1.06 -12.56
N LEU A 53 38.09 0.28 -13.51
CA LEU A 53 36.68 -0.15 -13.50
C LEU A 53 36.32 -0.88 -12.21
N GLU A 54 37.26 -1.64 -11.65
CA GLU A 54 37.12 -2.32 -10.37
C GLU A 54 36.91 -1.34 -9.22
N THR A 55 37.67 -0.25 -9.17
CA THR A 55 37.49 0.81 -8.16
C THR A 55 36.14 1.50 -8.32
N TYR A 56 35.70 1.74 -9.55
CA TYR A 56 34.39 2.31 -9.82
C TYR A 56 33.26 1.39 -9.35
N ARG A 57 33.32 0.10 -9.73
CA ARG A 57 32.38 -0.93 -9.33
C ARG A 57 32.31 -1.06 -7.81
N SER A 58 33.45 -1.14 -7.14
CA SER A 58 33.53 -1.24 -5.67
C SER A 58 32.88 -0.04 -4.99
N ARG A 59 33.04 1.19 -5.51
CA ARG A 59 32.37 2.39 -4.97
C ARG A 59 30.84 2.31 -5.07
N VAL A 60 30.32 1.89 -6.22
CA VAL A 60 28.86 1.75 -6.42
C VAL A 60 28.31 0.66 -5.49
N VAL A 61 28.97 -0.49 -5.42
CA VAL A 61 28.57 -1.62 -4.55
C VAL A 61 28.63 -1.23 -3.07
N GLN A 62 29.73 -0.61 -2.62
CA GLN A 62 29.88 -0.17 -1.22
C GLN A 62 28.83 0.86 -0.82
N ARG A 63 28.44 1.78 -1.71
CA ARG A 63 27.33 2.71 -1.43
C ARG A 63 26.01 1.97 -1.30
N LEU A 64 25.73 1.02 -2.20
CA LEU A 64 24.54 0.16 -2.12
C LEU A 64 24.50 -0.65 -0.82
N GLU A 65 25.64 -1.16 -0.35
CA GLU A 65 25.74 -1.89 0.93
C GLU A 65 25.61 -0.97 2.14
N LYS A 66 26.23 0.21 2.12
CA LYS A 66 26.14 1.20 3.20
C LYS A 66 24.71 1.70 3.39
N TYR A 67 23.93 1.82 2.32
CA TYR A 67 22.49 2.11 2.43
C TYR A 67 21.80 1.07 3.30
N GLN A 68 22.14 -0.20 3.16
CA GLN A 68 21.46 -1.29 3.85
C GLN A 68 21.91 -1.51 5.28
N GLN A 69 23.22 -1.38 5.56
CA GLN A 69 23.71 -1.48 6.93
C GLN A 69 23.11 -0.41 7.84
N ARG A 70 22.90 0.82 7.31
CA ARG A 70 22.20 1.89 8.02
C ARG A 70 20.74 1.56 8.33
N PHE A 71 20.09 0.72 7.52
CA PHE A 71 18.71 0.28 7.77
C PHE A 71 18.57 -0.90 8.72
N HIS A 72 19.55 -1.81 8.75
CA HIS A 72 19.52 -2.98 9.65
C HIS A 72 19.97 -2.65 11.07
N ALA A 73 20.67 -1.53 11.29
CA ALA A 73 21.31 -1.21 12.56
C ALA A 73 20.49 -0.29 13.50
N ALA A 74 19.22 0.02 13.22
CA ALA A 74 18.45 0.93 14.07
C ALA A 74 16.97 0.55 14.19
N ASP A 75 16.58 0.15 15.39
CA ASP A 75 15.23 0.37 15.91
C ASP A 75 14.93 1.88 15.87
N GLY A 76 14.36 2.37 14.78
CA GLY A 76 13.92 3.76 14.64
C GLY A 76 15.05 4.79 14.48
N LEU A 77 14.69 5.97 13.95
CA LEU A 77 15.52 7.19 13.88
C LEU A 77 16.60 7.30 12.79
N LEU A 78 16.33 6.85 11.56
CA LEU A 78 16.90 7.50 10.38
C LEU A 78 15.81 8.28 9.64
N LEU A 79 16.08 9.57 9.39
CA LEU A 79 15.20 10.49 8.68
C LEU A 79 14.87 9.90 7.30
N SER A 80 13.62 9.45 7.13
CA SER A 80 13.08 8.88 5.90
C SER A 80 13.37 9.67 4.61
N SER A 81 13.57 10.98 4.72
CA SER A 81 13.94 11.88 3.62
C SER A 81 15.38 11.71 3.14
N GLU A 82 16.31 11.30 4.01
CA GLU A 82 17.73 11.17 3.68
C GLU A 82 17.99 10.00 2.74
N VAL A 83 17.33 8.87 2.95
CA VAL A 83 17.51 7.69 2.10
C VAL A 83 16.92 7.92 0.72
N GLU A 84 15.72 8.50 0.62
CA GLU A 84 15.12 8.82 -0.69
C GLU A 84 15.97 9.87 -1.44
N ALA A 85 16.56 10.84 -0.73
CA ALA A 85 17.49 11.82 -1.31
C ALA A 85 18.79 11.17 -1.81
N GLU A 86 19.37 10.26 -1.04
CA GLU A 86 20.58 9.52 -1.39
C GLU A 86 20.38 8.59 -2.59
N LEU A 87 19.27 7.82 -2.62
CA LEU A 87 18.92 6.98 -3.78
C LEU A 87 18.72 7.83 -5.04
N ARG A 88 18.10 9.01 -4.89
CA ARG A 88 17.95 9.98 -5.99
C ARG A 88 19.31 10.47 -6.47
N ALA A 89 20.20 10.88 -5.56
CA ALA A 89 21.54 11.35 -5.89
C ALA A 89 22.36 10.28 -6.63
N LEU A 90 22.34 9.03 -6.14
CA LEU A 90 22.98 7.91 -6.82
C LEU A 90 22.41 7.70 -8.23
N GLY A 91 21.09 7.76 -8.39
CA GLY A 91 20.46 7.58 -9.69
C GLY A 91 20.80 8.69 -10.69
N HIS A 92 20.87 9.94 -10.22
CA HIS A 92 21.32 11.08 -11.02
C HIS A 92 22.77 10.91 -11.45
N GLU A 93 23.66 10.54 -10.53
CA GLU A 93 25.09 10.26 -10.82
C GLU A 93 25.27 9.15 -11.87
N LEU A 94 24.54 8.04 -11.72
CA LEU A 94 24.54 6.94 -12.69
C LEU A 94 24.07 7.42 -14.07
N TYR A 95 23.05 8.27 -14.13
CA TYR A 95 22.61 8.85 -15.40
C TYR A 95 23.69 9.74 -16.02
N GLU A 96 24.42 10.52 -15.22
CA GLU A 96 25.48 11.36 -15.78
C GLU A 96 26.61 10.55 -16.39
N GLN A 97 27.02 9.50 -15.70
CA GLN A 97 28.19 8.70 -16.05
C GLN A 97 27.88 7.71 -17.17
N LEU A 98 26.68 7.11 -17.16
CA LEU A 98 26.30 6.08 -18.12
C LEU A 98 25.65 6.64 -19.39
N PHE A 99 24.97 7.79 -19.33
CA PHE A 99 24.32 8.38 -20.51
C PHE A 99 25.15 9.56 -21.05
N PRO A 100 25.97 9.37 -22.11
CA PRO A 100 26.67 10.46 -22.79
C PRO A 100 25.68 11.47 -23.42
N PRO A 101 26.13 12.69 -23.78
CA PRO A 101 25.27 13.74 -24.32
C PRO A 101 24.38 13.28 -25.49
N ALA A 102 24.90 12.45 -26.40
CA ALA A 102 24.13 11.88 -27.50
C ALA A 102 22.96 11.00 -27.02
N MET A 103 23.18 10.17 -25.99
CA MET A 103 22.13 9.35 -25.37
C MET A 103 21.15 10.17 -24.56
N ARG A 104 21.58 11.24 -23.88
CA ARG A 104 20.67 12.16 -23.18
C ARG A 104 19.75 12.88 -24.17
N SER A 105 20.28 13.31 -25.31
CA SER A 105 19.48 13.88 -26.40
C SER A 105 18.49 12.85 -26.96
N LEU A 106 18.93 11.60 -27.15
CA LEU A 106 18.07 10.51 -27.61
C LEU A 106 16.96 10.21 -26.57
N TYR A 107 17.29 10.17 -25.29
CA TYR A 107 16.35 9.98 -24.17
C TYR A 107 15.14 10.90 -24.27
N ARG A 108 15.39 12.20 -24.54
CA ARG A 108 14.31 13.20 -24.68
C ARG A 108 13.32 12.87 -25.80
N GLN A 109 13.74 12.12 -26.82
CA GLN A 109 12.88 11.77 -27.96
C GLN A 109 11.98 10.56 -27.67
N TRP A 110 12.41 9.64 -26.81
CA TRP A 110 11.72 8.38 -26.55
C TRP A 110 11.13 8.23 -25.16
N ARG A 111 11.46 9.13 -24.23
CA ARG A 111 11.04 9.12 -22.82
C ARG A 111 9.54 8.88 -22.58
N ASP A 112 8.68 9.38 -23.47
CA ASP A 112 7.23 9.31 -23.35
C ASP A 112 6.59 8.37 -24.39
N LYS A 113 7.40 7.69 -25.20
CA LYS A 113 6.95 6.78 -26.28
C LYS A 113 7.24 5.32 -25.97
N VAL A 114 8.37 5.04 -25.34
CA VAL A 114 8.88 3.68 -25.14
C VAL A 114 8.26 3.06 -23.89
N ARG A 115 7.88 1.78 -23.98
CA ARG A 115 7.45 0.98 -22.84
C ARG A 115 8.55 0.03 -22.36
N THR A 116 9.19 -0.66 -23.29
CA THR A 116 10.11 -1.79 -23.03
C THR A 116 11.56 -1.42 -23.33
N ILE A 117 12.47 -1.78 -22.43
CA ILE A 117 13.92 -1.56 -22.63
C ILE A 117 14.62 -2.88 -22.35
N GLN A 118 15.35 -3.39 -23.33
CA GLN A 118 16.25 -4.53 -23.13
C GLN A 118 17.70 -4.03 -23.11
N ILE A 119 18.47 -4.47 -22.13
CA ILE A 119 19.90 -4.12 -22.00
C ILE A 119 20.72 -5.41 -22.05
N THR A 120 21.44 -5.62 -23.14
CA THR A 120 22.38 -6.73 -23.30
C THR A 120 23.78 -6.26 -22.95
N SER A 121 24.37 -6.73 -21.85
CA SER A 121 25.68 -6.27 -21.39
C SER A 121 26.47 -7.34 -20.64
N GLY A 122 27.78 -7.41 -20.89
CA GLY A 122 28.73 -8.14 -20.05
C GLY A 122 29.00 -7.45 -18.71
N GLU A 123 28.69 -6.15 -18.60
CA GLU A 123 28.86 -5.33 -17.39
C GLU A 123 27.65 -5.46 -16.47
N VAL A 124 27.44 -6.69 -16.01
CA VAL A 124 26.29 -7.14 -15.21
C VAL A 124 26.14 -6.44 -13.86
N TRP A 125 27.21 -5.84 -13.34
CA TRP A 125 27.24 -5.14 -12.06
C TRP A 125 26.57 -3.76 -12.11
N ILE A 126 26.37 -3.19 -13.30
CA ILE A 126 25.73 -1.89 -13.46
C ILE A 126 24.26 -1.99 -13.03
N PRO A 127 23.76 -1.19 -12.07
CA PRO A 127 22.38 -1.23 -11.62
C PRO A 127 21.48 -0.36 -12.52
N TRP A 128 21.24 -0.78 -13.76
CA TRP A 128 20.48 -0.03 -14.76
C TRP A 128 19.11 0.47 -14.28
N GLU A 129 18.44 -0.29 -13.40
CA GLU A 129 17.17 0.07 -12.80
C GLU A 129 17.24 1.34 -11.94
N LEU A 130 18.40 1.62 -11.33
CA LEU A 130 18.65 2.78 -10.47
C LEU A 130 19.01 4.05 -11.26
N VAL A 131 19.23 3.96 -12.57
CA VAL A 131 19.50 5.16 -13.37
C VAL A 131 18.29 6.09 -13.32
N ARG A 132 18.50 7.37 -12.96
CA ARG A 132 17.44 8.38 -12.87
C ARG A 132 17.73 9.54 -13.83
N PRO A 133 17.03 9.60 -14.98
CA PRO A 133 17.24 10.65 -15.96
C PRO A 133 16.87 12.04 -15.43
N TYR A 134 17.77 13.00 -15.61
CA TYR A 134 17.55 14.38 -15.22
C TYR A 134 18.29 15.37 -16.14
N ASP A 135 17.72 16.56 -16.34
CA ASP A 135 18.38 17.66 -17.04
C ASP A 135 17.70 19.00 -16.70
N HIS A 136 18.39 19.82 -15.92
CA HIS A 136 17.92 21.14 -15.51
C HIS A 136 18.25 22.25 -16.55
N ARG A 137 19.02 21.92 -17.60
CA ARG A 137 19.49 22.89 -18.60
C ARG A 137 18.48 23.12 -19.73
N ILE A 138 17.33 22.46 -19.68
CA ILE A 138 16.28 22.54 -20.69
C ILE A 138 14.96 22.96 -20.06
N SER A 139 14.04 23.49 -20.88
CA SER A 139 12.71 23.91 -20.45
C SER A 139 11.63 23.13 -21.23
N PRO A 140 10.71 22.40 -20.56
CA PRO A 140 10.68 22.16 -19.11
C PRO A 140 11.85 21.27 -18.64
N PRO A 141 12.31 21.41 -17.38
CA PRO A 141 13.38 20.57 -16.85
C PRO A 141 12.92 19.11 -16.76
N ILE A 142 13.90 18.21 -16.89
CA ILE A 142 13.68 16.77 -16.73
C ILE A 142 14.14 16.37 -15.34
N ASP A 143 13.28 15.72 -14.56
CA ASP A 143 13.65 14.92 -13.40
C ASP A 143 12.72 13.70 -13.35
N ASP A 144 12.98 12.76 -14.25
CA ASP A 144 12.17 11.56 -14.35
C ASP A 144 12.45 10.58 -13.22
N ASP A 145 11.52 9.65 -13.06
CA ASP A 145 11.68 8.53 -12.15
C ASP A 145 12.78 7.56 -12.63
N PHE A 146 13.22 6.69 -11.72
CA PHE A 146 14.16 5.61 -12.02
C PHE A 146 13.75 4.79 -13.25
N LEU A 147 14.70 4.40 -14.11
CA LEU A 147 14.40 3.59 -15.31
C LEU A 147 13.60 2.34 -14.94
N GLY A 148 13.92 1.72 -13.79
CA GLY A 148 13.22 0.56 -13.28
C GLY A 148 11.78 0.78 -12.81
N ALA A 149 11.40 2.01 -12.44
CA ALA A 149 10.02 2.39 -12.12
C ALA A 149 9.22 2.82 -13.35
N ARG A 150 9.92 3.44 -14.31
CA ARG A 150 9.33 4.07 -15.48
C ARG A 150 9.05 3.06 -16.59
N TYR A 151 10.02 2.20 -16.90
CA TYR A 151 9.97 1.27 -18.04
C TYR A 151 9.88 -0.20 -17.62
N GLU A 152 9.50 -1.04 -18.57
CA GLU A 152 9.53 -2.50 -18.49
C GLU A 152 10.94 -2.96 -18.88
N ILE A 153 11.90 -2.69 -17.99
CA ILE A 153 13.33 -2.94 -18.20
C ILE A 153 13.70 -4.39 -17.87
N THR A 154 14.44 -5.02 -18.77
CA THR A 154 15.11 -6.31 -18.53
C THR A 154 16.54 -6.28 -19.06
N ARG A 155 17.33 -7.23 -18.58
CA ARG A 155 18.75 -7.41 -18.89
C ARG A 155 18.95 -8.68 -19.72
N TRP A 156 20.08 -8.78 -20.38
CA TRP A 156 20.61 -10.04 -20.91
C TRP A 156 22.13 -10.03 -20.87
N THR A 157 22.74 -11.21 -20.81
CA THR A 157 24.18 -11.39 -20.95
C THR A 157 24.51 -11.70 -22.41
N PRO A 158 25.68 -11.30 -22.95
CA PRO A 158 26.14 -11.68 -24.30
C PRO A 158 26.48 -13.17 -24.39
N THR A 159 25.50 -14.03 -24.15
CA THR A 159 25.57 -15.48 -24.33
C THR A 159 25.08 -15.74 -25.75
N GLY A 160 25.63 -16.75 -26.43
CA GLY A 160 25.21 -17.10 -27.80
C GLY A 160 23.73 -17.51 -27.97
N VAL A 161 22.90 -17.32 -26.94
CA VAL A 161 21.48 -17.64 -26.88
C VAL A 161 20.70 -16.37 -26.56
N SER A 162 19.73 -16.03 -27.40
CA SER A 162 18.81 -14.93 -27.16
C SER A 162 17.80 -15.27 -26.05
N PRO A 163 17.30 -14.27 -25.30
CA PRO A 163 16.30 -14.51 -24.26
C PRO A 163 15.05 -15.19 -24.81
N ALA A 164 14.43 -16.07 -24.01
CA ALA A 164 13.26 -16.80 -24.45
C ALA A 164 12.08 -15.83 -24.65
N PRO A 165 11.46 -15.79 -25.84
CA PRO A 165 10.34 -14.89 -26.09
C PRO A 165 9.02 -15.48 -25.55
N GLN A 166 9.01 -16.78 -25.23
CA GLN A 166 7.92 -17.46 -24.54
C GLN A 166 8.51 -18.51 -23.60
N ILE A 167 7.91 -18.66 -22.42
CA ILE A 167 8.26 -19.68 -21.43
C ILE A 167 6.98 -20.44 -21.08
N GLN A 168 6.97 -21.75 -21.32
CA GLN A 168 5.84 -22.61 -20.99
C GLN A 168 6.09 -23.29 -19.65
N VAL A 169 5.24 -23.04 -18.67
CA VAL A 169 5.33 -23.52 -17.29
C VAL A 169 4.32 -24.64 -17.08
N ARG A 170 4.72 -25.89 -17.30
CA ARG A 170 3.90 -27.07 -16.99
C ARG A 170 4.24 -27.63 -15.63
N ARG A 171 5.47 -27.42 -15.16
CA ARG A 171 5.98 -27.98 -13.92
C ARG A 171 6.79 -26.91 -13.17
N ILE A 172 6.44 -26.68 -11.91
CA ILE A 172 7.08 -25.70 -11.03
C ILE A 172 7.70 -26.38 -9.82
N ALA A 173 8.93 -26.01 -9.47
CA ALA A 173 9.56 -26.41 -8.22
C ALA A 173 9.67 -25.18 -7.30
N CYS A 174 9.08 -25.27 -6.10
CA CYS A 174 9.18 -24.22 -5.08
C CYS A 174 10.03 -24.72 -3.91
N ILE A 175 11.13 -24.02 -3.66
CA ILE A 175 12.15 -24.40 -2.68
C ILE A 175 12.17 -23.34 -1.58
N GLU A 176 11.85 -23.76 -0.36
CA GLU A 176 12.02 -22.96 0.86
C GLU A 176 13.39 -23.31 1.47
N GLY A 177 14.26 -22.31 1.58
CA GLY A 177 15.61 -22.44 2.10
C GLY A 177 15.68 -22.68 3.60
N GLY A 178 16.87 -23.05 4.08
CA GLY A 178 17.11 -23.34 5.50
C GLY A 178 17.78 -22.21 6.29
N GLN A 179 18.24 -22.57 7.49
CA GLN A 179 18.86 -21.66 8.44
C GLN A 179 20.16 -21.07 7.85
N GLY A 180 20.11 -19.80 7.47
CA GLY A 180 21.26 -19.00 7.01
C GLY A 180 21.28 -17.59 7.61
N GLY A 181 20.38 -17.30 8.56
CA GLY A 181 20.16 -15.99 9.15
C GLY A 181 18.93 -15.98 10.07
N PRO A 182 18.44 -14.80 10.47
CA PRO A 182 17.22 -14.65 11.28
C PRO A 182 16.00 -15.30 10.61
N PRO A 183 14.99 -15.75 11.38
CA PRO A 183 13.78 -16.33 10.82
C PRO A 183 13.12 -15.43 9.76
N LEU A 184 12.72 -16.04 8.64
CA LEU A 184 11.97 -15.40 7.56
C LEU A 184 10.49 -15.78 7.67
N PRO A 185 9.66 -15.02 8.43
CA PRO A 185 8.28 -15.40 8.72
C PRO A 185 7.38 -15.50 7.47
N PHE A 186 7.74 -14.85 6.36
CA PHE A 186 6.97 -14.88 5.12
C PHE A 186 7.42 -15.96 4.13
N ALA A 187 8.58 -16.62 4.33
CA ALA A 187 9.11 -17.59 3.37
C ALA A 187 8.16 -18.78 3.13
N GLY A 188 7.65 -19.39 4.20
CA GLY A 188 6.68 -20.48 4.09
C GLY A 188 5.33 -20.03 3.50
N GLN A 189 4.92 -18.78 3.75
CA GLN A 189 3.71 -18.20 3.14
C GLN A 189 3.91 -17.97 1.63
N GLU A 190 5.09 -17.50 1.23
CA GLU A 190 5.46 -17.28 -0.16
C GLU A 190 5.46 -18.58 -0.96
N LYS A 191 6.14 -19.62 -0.45
CA LYS A 191 6.16 -20.94 -1.09
C LYS A 191 4.73 -21.45 -1.35
N ARG A 192 3.89 -21.46 -0.31
CA ARG A 192 2.49 -21.93 -0.42
C ARG A 192 1.72 -21.13 -1.45
N PHE A 193 1.84 -19.80 -1.42
CA PHE A 193 1.17 -18.93 -2.39
C PHE A 193 1.55 -19.26 -3.85
N VAL A 194 2.85 -19.48 -4.12
CA VAL A 194 3.33 -19.80 -5.48
C VAL A 194 2.84 -21.18 -5.92
N GLU A 195 2.89 -22.18 -5.03
CA GLU A 195 2.38 -23.53 -5.31
C GLU A 195 0.87 -23.52 -5.57
N ASP A 196 0.08 -22.85 -4.73
CA ASP A 196 -1.38 -22.74 -4.88
C ASP A 196 -1.76 -22.08 -6.22
N LEU A 197 -1.11 -20.96 -6.56
CA LEU A 197 -1.38 -20.25 -7.80
C LEU A 197 -0.99 -21.05 -9.04
N ALA A 198 0.17 -21.72 -9.01
CA ALA A 198 0.63 -22.53 -10.11
C ALA A 198 -0.26 -23.76 -10.32
N GLY A 199 -0.68 -24.41 -9.23
CA GLY A 199 -1.64 -25.50 -9.24
C GLY A 199 -3.00 -25.08 -9.80
N ALA A 200 -3.51 -23.93 -9.37
CA ALA A 200 -4.72 -23.33 -9.93
C ALA A 200 -4.58 -23.05 -11.44
N CYS A 201 -3.37 -22.72 -11.90
CA CYS A 201 -3.08 -22.50 -13.31
C CYS A 201 -2.73 -23.78 -14.10
N GLY A 202 -2.94 -24.97 -13.53
CA GLY A 202 -2.74 -26.26 -14.19
C GLY A 202 -1.27 -26.66 -14.37
N ALA A 203 -0.34 -26.05 -13.63
CA ALA A 203 1.04 -26.51 -13.54
C ALA A 203 1.19 -27.55 -12.43
N ALA A 204 1.93 -28.62 -12.70
CA ALA A 204 2.25 -29.63 -11.69
C ALA A 204 3.31 -29.11 -10.73
N ILE A 205 3.11 -29.34 -9.43
CA ILE A 205 4.09 -29.02 -8.39
C ILE A 205 5.09 -30.17 -8.31
N VAL A 206 6.36 -29.87 -8.57
CA VAL A 206 7.50 -30.80 -8.53
C VAL A 206 8.55 -30.33 -7.54
N SER A 207 8.12 -29.64 -6.49
CA SER A 207 8.97 -29.21 -5.38
C SER A 207 9.66 -30.42 -4.75
N PRO A 208 10.95 -30.31 -4.36
CA PRO A 208 11.63 -31.39 -3.68
C PRO A 208 10.96 -31.69 -2.32
N PRO A 209 10.95 -32.96 -1.84
CA PRO A 209 10.34 -33.32 -0.55
C PRO A 209 10.92 -32.54 0.63
N ALA A 210 12.23 -32.30 0.58
CA ALA A 210 12.96 -31.41 1.47
C ALA A 210 14.01 -30.65 0.66
N ALA A 211 14.26 -29.40 0.99
CA ALA A 211 15.25 -28.57 0.33
C ALA A 211 16.68 -28.93 0.78
N THR A 212 17.12 -30.15 0.50
CA THR A 212 18.50 -30.63 0.71
C THR A 212 19.30 -30.53 -0.59
N PHE A 213 20.63 -30.53 -0.50
CA PHE A 213 21.49 -30.40 -1.68
C PHE A 213 21.17 -31.44 -2.76
N GLU A 214 21.07 -32.71 -2.35
CA GLU A 214 20.78 -33.84 -3.23
C GLU A 214 19.39 -33.73 -3.89
N ASN A 215 18.35 -33.41 -3.11
CA ASN A 215 16.99 -33.31 -3.62
C ASN A 215 16.83 -32.15 -4.61
N VAL A 216 17.43 -30.99 -4.30
CA VAL A 216 17.37 -29.81 -5.17
C VAL A 216 18.07 -30.08 -6.50
N LEU A 217 19.30 -30.64 -6.47
CA LEU A 217 20.01 -30.97 -7.71
C LEU A 217 19.28 -32.04 -8.51
N SER A 218 18.84 -33.13 -7.88
CA SER A 218 18.08 -34.20 -8.54
C SER A 218 16.82 -33.65 -9.23
N THR A 219 16.10 -32.72 -8.59
CA THR A 219 14.93 -32.07 -9.18
C THR A 219 15.27 -31.32 -10.47
N ILE A 220 16.43 -30.64 -10.53
CA ILE A 220 16.87 -29.93 -11.73
C ILE A 220 17.38 -30.93 -12.80
N GLU A 221 18.12 -31.96 -12.40
CA GLU A 221 18.75 -32.94 -13.29
C GLU A 221 17.78 -33.90 -13.98
N GLN A 222 16.64 -34.18 -13.34
CA GLN A 222 15.52 -34.89 -13.97
C GLN A 222 14.99 -34.11 -15.18
N GLY A 223 15.26 -32.81 -15.26
CA GLY A 223 14.94 -31.98 -16.41
C GLY A 223 13.44 -31.81 -16.61
N GLU A 224 12.70 -31.77 -15.51
CA GLU A 224 11.25 -31.63 -15.50
C GLU A 224 10.77 -30.31 -14.91
N VAL A 225 11.66 -29.34 -14.73
CA VAL A 225 11.34 -28.04 -14.14
C VAL A 225 11.29 -26.98 -15.24
N ASP A 226 10.13 -26.37 -15.43
CA ASP A 226 9.95 -25.23 -16.35
C ASP A 226 9.99 -23.89 -15.60
N PHE A 227 9.68 -23.90 -14.31
CA PHE A 227 9.81 -22.76 -13.41
C PHE A 227 10.43 -23.20 -12.09
N LEU A 228 11.50 -22.55 -11.66
CA LEU A 228 12.11 -22.77 -10.36
C LEU A 228 11.98 -21.51 -9.49
N HIS A 229 11.32 -21.65 -8.34
CA HIS A 229 11.18 -20.60 -7.35
C HIS A 229 11.96 -20.97 -6.09
N PHE A 230 12.83 -20.08 -5.63
CA PHE A 230 13.54 -20.21 -4.36
C PHE A 230 13.19 -19.03 -3.45
N VAL A 231 12.89 -19.29 -2.18
CA VAL A 231 12.71 -18.28 -1.13
C VAL A 231 13.54 -18.68 0.08
N GLY A 232 14.35 -17.76 0.61
CA GLY A 232 15.22 -18.05 1.74
C GLY A 232 16.45 -17.15 1.83
N HIS A 233 17.45 -17.59 2.58
CA HIS A 233 18.72 -16.86 2.68
C HIS A 233 19.65 -17.14 1.50
N GLY A 234 20.36 -16.10 1.09
CA GLY A 234 21.43 -16.17 0.10
C GLY A 234 22.64 -15.37 0.57
N GLU A 235 23.82 -15.82 0.16
CA GLU A 235 25.09 -15.16 0.43
C GLU A 235 25.83 -14.95 -0.90
N TYR A 236 26.30 -13.73 -1.12
CA TYR A 236 27.13 -13.39 -2.27
C TYR A 236 28.60 -13.37 -1.84
N ALA A 237 29.40 -14.24 -2.47
CA ALA A 237 30.84 -14.30 -2.22
C ALA A 237 31.57 -13.31 -3.14
N SER A 238 31.98 -12.15 -2.61
CA SER A 238 32.55 -11.06 -3.41
C SER A 238 33.87 -11.40 -4.09
N GLU A 239 34.75 -12.12 -3.39
CA GLU A 239 36.08 -12.54 -3.88
C GLU A 239 36.00 -13.76 -4.80
N GLU A 240 35.03 -14.64 -4.58
CA GLU A 240 34.83 -15.86 -5.34
C GLU A 240 33.35 -16.02 -5.72
N PRO A 241 32.85 -15.29 -6.73
CA PRO A 241 31.42 -15.23 -7.05
C PRO A 241 30.78 -16.60 -7.33
N GLN A 242 31.56 -17.59 -7.79
CA GLN A 242 31.13 -18.98 -7.99
C GLN A 242 30.73 -19.68 -6.68
N LYS A 243 31.25 -19.23 -5.54
CA LYS A 243 30.90 -19.71 -4.20
C LYS A 243 29.69 -19.00 -3.60
N SER A 244 29.06 -18.08 -4.34
CA SER A 244 27.77 -17.51 -3.94
C SER A 244 26.76 -18.63 -3.77
N LYS A 245 26.04 -18.64 -2.65
CA LYS A 245 25.28 -19.80 -2.19
C LYS A 245 23.89 -19.43 -1.68
N ILE A 246 23.00 -20.42 -1.71
CA ILE A 246 21.69 -20.39 -1.07
C ILE A 246 21.67 -21.46 0.04
N PHE A 247 21.06 -21.13 1.18
CA PHE A 247 21.05 -22.02 2.36
C PHE A 247 19.89 -23.02 2.28
N LEU A 248 20.16 -24.26 2.70
CA LEU A 248 19.27 -25.41 2.59
C LEU A 248 18.88 -25.94 3.98
N VAL A 249 17.75 -26.66 4.07
CA VAL A 249 17.10 -26.98 5.37
C VAL A 249 17.89 -27.95 6.26
N ASP A 250 18.83 -28.69 5.67
CA ASP A 250 19.73 -29.61 6.36
C ASP A 250 21.05 -28.96 6.81
N GLY A 251 21.15 -27.63 6.71
CA GLY A 251 22.37 -26.88 7.03
C GLY A 251 23.43 -26.91 5.91
N THR A 252 23.14 -27.58 4.79
CA THR A 252 23.98 -27.50 3.59
C THR A 252 23.69 -26.22 2.80
N SER A 253 24.41 -26.02 1.69
CA SER A 253 24.18 -24.90 0.79
C SER A 253 24.40 -25.31 -0.66
N LEU A 254 23.62 -24.75 -1.58
CA LEU A 254 23.87 -24.88 -3.01
C LEU A 254 24.64 -23.66 -3.51
N GLU A 255 25.85 -23.88 -4.03
CA GLU A 255 26.68 -22.85 -4.63
C GLU A 255 26.44 -22.71 -6.14
N ALA A 256 26.57 -21.50 -6.68
CA ALA A 256 26.40 -21.23 -8.11
C ALA A 256 27.36 -22.06 -8.99
N GLY A 257 28.58 -22.30 -8.51
CA GLY A 257 29.60 -23.11 -9.20
C GLY A 257 29.25 -24.59 -9.33
N ARG A 258 28.29 -25.10 -8.55
CA ARG A 258 27.87 -26.51 -8.56
C ARG A 258 26.88 -26.84 -9.67
N LEU A 259 26.33 -25.82 -10.35
CA LEU A 259 25.53 -26.02 -11.55
C LEU A 259 26.47 -26.32 -12.73
N HIS A 260 26.72 -27.60 -13.00
CA HIS A 260 27.56 -28.07 -14.11
C HIS A 260 27.02 -29.35 -14.75
N GLY A 261 27.60 -29.77 -15.87
CA GLY A 261 27.33 -31.08 -16.49
C GLY A 261 25.86 -31.33 -16.84
N SER A 262 25.31 -32.43 -16.31
CA SER A 262 23.92 -32.88 -16.46
C SER A 262 22.91 -31.79 -16.10
N THR A 263 23.15 -31.05 -15.01
CA THR A 263 22.25 -29.99 -14.55
C THR A 263 22.11 -28.89 -15.62
N LEU A 264 23.23 -28.33 -16.11
CA LEU A 264 23.20 -27.29 -17.15
C LEU A 264 22.59 -27.78 -18.46
N ARG A 265 22.84 -29.05 -18.84
CA ARG A 265 22.24 -29.66 -20.03
C ARG A 265 20.70 -29.61 -19.97
N GLN A 266 20.12 -29.84 -18.79
CA GLN A 266 18.67 -29.77 -18.62
C GLN A 266 18.15 -28.35 -18.62
N VAL A 267 18.84 -27.42 -17.95
CA VAL A 267 18.48 -25.99 -17.99
C VAL A 267 18.49 -25.49 -19.43
N TRP A 268 19.49 -25.87 -20.23
CA TRP A 268 19.58 -25.49 -21.63
C TRP A 268 18.45 -26.06 -22.47
N LYS A 269 18.09 -27.32 -22.23
CA LYS A 269 17.00 -28.01 -22.94
C LYS A 269 15.63 -27.42 -22.61
N ARG A 270 15.38 -27.09 -21.34
CA ARG A 270 14.07 -26.62 -20.85
C ARG A 270 13.89 -25.12 -20.90
N ARG A 271 14.99 -24.37 -20.79
CA ARG A 271 15.02 -22.90 -20.71
C ARG A 271 14.04 -22.37 -19.65
N PRO A 272 14.17 -22.77 -18.38
CA PRO A 272 13.20 -22.44 -17.34
C PRO A 272 13.17 -20.94 -17.01
N LEU A 273 12.08 -20.49 -16.38
CA LEU A 273 12.09 -19.24 -15.61
C LEU A 273 12.58 -19.55 -14.19
N VAL A 274 13.58 -18.82 -13.72
CA VAL A 274 14.14 -19.00 -12.39
C VAL A 274 13.98 -17.72 -11.58
N PHE A 275 13.39 -17.82 -10.39
CA PHE A 275 13.20 -16.70 -9.48
C PHE A 275 13.79 -17.04 -8.12
N PHE A 276 14.91 -16.40 -7.78
CA PHE A 276 15.48 -16.41 -6.43
C PHE A 276 15.02 -15.20 -5.64
N ASN A 277 14.17 -15.41 -4.66
CA ASN A 277 13.79 -14.42 -3.67
C ASN A 277 14.66 -14.56 -2.41
N ALA A 278 15.96 -14.31 -2.60
CA ALA A 278 16.97 -14.46 -1.57
C ALA A 278 18.01 -13.37 -1.68
N CYS A 279 18.38 -12.76 -0.55
CA CYS A 279 19.26 -11.60 -0.49
C CYS A 279 20.52 -11.76 -1.34
N SER A 280 20.86 -10.72 -2.11
CA SER A 280 22.09 -10.63 -2.93
C SER A 280 22.28 -11.70 -4.01
N THR A 281 21.32 -12.59 -4.25
CA THR A 281 21.48 -13.64 -5.27
C THR A 281 21.47 -13.11 -6.71
N GLY A 282 21.01 -11.89 -6.93
CA GLY A 282 21.10 -11.18 -8.22
C GLY A 282 22.46 -10.55 -8.48
N ARG A 283 23.32 -10.44 -7.45
CA ARG A 283 24.68 -9.89 -7.60
C ARG A 283 25.56 -10.82 -8.41
N GLN A 284 26.43 -10.20 -9.18
CA GLN A 284 27.44 -10.90 -9.95
C GLN A 284 28.82 -10.31 -9.71
N GLY A 285 29.83 -11.15 -9.90
CA GLY A 285 31.21 -10.73 -9.96
C GLY A 285 32.02 -11.47 -10.99
N TRP A 286 33.32 -11.23 -10.96
CA TRP A 286 34.27 -11.83 -11.87
C TRP A 286 35.11 -12.84 -11.10
N ALA A 287 35.27 -14.04 -11.66
CA ALA A 287 36.28 -15.00 -11.25
C ALA A 287 37.50 -14.88 -12.18
N LEU A 288 38.55 -15.64 -11.91
CA LEU A 288 39.78 -15.67 -12.72
C LEU A 288 39.54 -15.89 -14.23
N THR A 289 38.43 -16.54 -14.60
CA THR A 289 38.11 -16.94 -15.98
C THR A 289 36.94 -16.17 -16.63
N GLY A 290 36.38 -15.14 -15.98
CA GLY A 290 35.27 -14.33 -16.54
C GLY A 290 34.15 -14.01 -15.55
N PRO A 291 32.98 -13.55 -16.04
CA PRO A 291 31.77 -13.39 -15.23
C PRO A 291 31.43 -14.66 -14.45
N SER A 292 30.91 -14.52 -13.23
CA SER A 292 30.68 -15.61 -12.29
C SER A 292 29.56 -15.26 -11.29
N GLY A 293 28.97 -16.29 -10.68
CA GLY A 293 27.80 -16.19 -9.79
C GLY A 293 26.51 -16.75 -10.41
N TRP A 294 25.37 -16.44 -9.80
CA TRP A 294 24.09 -17.10 -10.12
C TRP A 294 23.59 -16.83 -11.53
N VAL A 295 23.71 -15.60 -12.01
CA VAL A 295 23.27 -15.27 -13.37
C VAL A 295 24.17 -15.93 -14.42
N GLU A 296 25.50 -15.99 -14.21
CA GLU A 296 26.37 -16.76 -15.09
C GLU A 296 26.00 -18.24 -15.07
N ALA A 297 25.68 -18.79 -13.90
CA ALA A 297 25.26 -20.18 -13.79
C ALA A 297 23.93 -20.46 -14.52
N TRP A 298 22.91 -19.62 -14.35
CA TRP A 298 21.57 -19.85 -14.90
C TRP A 298 21.39 -19.32 -16.33
N VAL A 299 21.87 -18.12 -16.63
CA VAL A 299 21.71 -17.44 -17.93
C VAL A 299 22.92 -17.67 -18.81
N GLY A 300 24.12 -17.42 -18.27
CA GLY A 300 25.43 -17.57 -18.91
C GLY A 300 25.63 -18.94 -19.56
N ARG A 301 25.93 -19.91 -18.69
CA ARG A 301 26.19 -21.31 -19.00
C ARG A 301 24.91 -22.14 -19.07
N GLY A 302 23.89 -21.78 -18.30
CA GLY A 302 22.65 -22.55 -18.17
C GLY A 302 21.63 -22.32 -19.29
N GLY A 303 21.62 -21.14 -19.92
CA GLY A 303 20.67 -20.84 -21.00
C GLY A 303 19.20 -20.78 -20.56
N ALA A 304 18.93 -20.51 -19.26
CA ALA A 304 17.60 -20.30 -18.73
C ALA A 304 16.80 -19.30 -19.59
N GLY A 305 15.48 -19.44 -19.63
CA GLY A 305 14.61 -18.57 -20.42
C GLY A 305 14.50 -17.18 -19.81
N ALA A 306 14.47 -17.11 -18.48
CA ALA A 306 14.59 -15.89 -17.70
C ALA A 306 15.12 -16.18 -16.29
N PHE A 307 15.77 -15.20 -15.67
CA PHE A 307 16.28 -15.27 -14.30
C PHE A 307 15.98 -13.96 -13.56
N LEU A 308 15.42 -14.05 -12.35
CA LEU A 308 15.09 -12.90 -11.52
C LEU A 308 15.67 -13.09 -10.12
N ALA A 309 16.36 -12.08 -9.61
CA ALA A 309 16.90 -12.10 -8.26
C ALA A 309 17.20 -10.69 -7.73
N PRO A 310 17.15 -10.46 -6.40
CA PRO A 310 17.49 -9.19 -5.81
C PRO A 310 19.02 -8.98 -5.79
N GLN A 311 19.44 -7.80 -6.23
CA GLN A 311 20.82 -7.32 -6.28
C GLN A 311 21.36 -6.92 -4.91
N TRP A 312 20.53 -6.89 -3.88
CA TRP A 312 20.92 -6.49 -2.53
C TRP A 312 19.90 -7.06 -1.53
N PRO A 313 20.21 -7.12 -0.21
CA PRO A 313 19.26 -7.51 0.81
C PRO A 313 17.88 -6.85 0.70
N VAL A 314 16.84 -7.66 0.87
CA VAL A 314 15.45 -7.22 0.78
C VAL A 314 14.74 -7.52 2.09
N ARG A 315 13.73 -6.72 2.44
CA ARG A 315 12.89 -6.99 3.61
C ARG A 315 11.95 -8.15 3.29
N ASP A 316 11.95 -9.19 4.12
CA ASP A 316 11.18 -10.42 3.92
C ASP A 316 9.71 -10.16 3.53
N SER A 317 9.01 -9.31 4.28
CA SER A 317 7.61 -8.95 3.99
C SER A 317 7.41 -8.24 2.65
N LEU A 318 8.34 -7.37 2.25
CA LEU A 318 8.26 -6.65 0.97
C LEU A 318 8.72 -7.52 -0.21
N ALA A 319 9.61 -8.46 0.03
CA ALA A 319 10.06 -9.46 -0.92
C ALA A 319 8.90 -10.42 -1.25
N PHE A 320 8.15 -10.87 -0.25
CA PHE A 320 6.92 -11.64 -0.45
C PHE A 320 5.88 -10.86 -1.27
N GLU A 321 5.65 -9.59 -0.95
CA GLU A 321 4.74 -8.72 -1.69
C GLU A 321 5.18 -8.51 -3.15
N PHE A 322 6.49 -8.47 -3.40
CA PHE A 322 7.05 -8.44 -4.75
C PHE A 322 6.69 -9.72 -5.50
N ALA A 323 7.00 -10.88 -4.92
CA ALA A 323 6.75 -12.17 -5.53
C ALA A 323 5.27 -12.36 -5.83
N ARG A 324 4.41 -12.07 -4.84
CA ARG A 324 2.95 -12.17 -4.98
C ARG A 324 2.43 -11.41 -6.19
N MET A 325 2.79 -10.13 -6.31
CA MET A 325 2.34 -9.31 -7.44
C MET A 325 2.95 -9.73 -8.78
N PHE A 326 4.19 -10.19 -8.78
CA PHE A 326 4.86 -10.70 -9.97
C PHE A 326 4.12 -11.92 -10.52
N TYR A 327 3.87 -12.94 -9.70
CA TYR A 327 3.18 -14.16 -10.14
C TYR A 327 1.73 -13.91 -10.54
N LEU A 328 0.97 -13.09 -9.80
CA LEU A 328 -0.39 -12.71 -10.18
C LEU A 328 -0.44 -12.03 -11.55
N ALA A 329 0.54 -11.18 -11.85
CA ALA A 329 0.62 -10.53 -13.15
C ALA A 329 0.93 -11.54 -14.28
N LEU A 330 1.85 -12.48 -14.06
CA LEU A 330 2.16 -13.54 -15.03
C LEU A 330 0.95 -14.46 -15.27
N ALA A 331 0.26 -14.89 -14.21
CA ALA A 331 -0.94 -15.72 -14.31
C ALA A 331 -2.05 -15.02 -15.13
N ARG A 332 -2.10 -13.68 -15.11
CA ARG A 332 -3.02 -12.86 -15.92
C ARG A 332 -2.51 -12.58 -17.35
N GLY A 333 -1.50 -13.31 -17.81
CA GLY A 333 -0.95 -13.19 -19.16
C GLY A 333 -0.18 -11.89 -19.40
N ARG A 334 0.24 -11.17 -18.34
CA ARG A 334 1.12 -10.02 -18.52
C ARG A 334 2.52 -10.51 -18.90
N THR A 335 3.23 -9.72 -19.72
CA THR A 335 4.61 -10.03 -20.09
C THR A 335 5.54 -9.96 -18.89
N LEU A 336 6.71 -10.60 -19.00
CA LEU A 336 7.73 -10.61 -17.94
C LEU A 336 8.08 -9.19 -17.45
N GLY A 337 8.39 -8.27 -18.37
CA GLY A 337 8.73 -6.89 -18.03
C GLY A 337 7.56 -6.14 -17.38
N ARG A 338 6.31 -6.40 -17.82
CA ARG A 338 5.11 -5.80 -17.23
C ARG A 338 4.88 -6.30 -15.80
N ALA A 339 5.02 -7.60 -15.56
CA ALA A 339 4.84 -8.21 -14.25
C ALA A 339 5.81 -7.62 -13.22
N VAL A 340 7.08 -7.50 -13.58
CA VAL A 340 8.11 -6.90 -12.73
C VAL A 340 7.77 -5.44 -12.44
N ARG A 341 7.46 -4.64 -13.46
CA ARG A 341 7.14 -3.22 -13.26
C ARG A 341 5.94 -3.02 -12.33
N LEU A 342 4.92 -3.89 -12.42
CA LEU A 342 3.78 -3.87 -11.51
C LEU A 342 4.21 -4.21 -10.07
N ALA A 343 5.04 -5.24 -9.88
CA ALA A 343 5.60 -5.61 -8.57
C ALA A 343 6.43 -4.48 -7.95
N ARG A 344 7.32 -3.84 -8.72
CA ARG A 344 8.10 -2.67 -8.26
C ARG A 344 7.20 -1.54 -7.78
N ARG A 345 6.19 -1.18 -8.58
CA ARG A 345 5.23 -0.12 -8.21
C ARG A 345 4.43 -0.47 -6.98
N TRP A 346 4.06 -1.74 -6.81
CA TRP A 346 3.35 -2.21 -5.64
C TRP A 346 4.17 -2.06 -4.36
N VAL A 347 5.39 -2.62 -4.35
CA VAL A 347 6.27 -2.59 -3.18
C VAL A 347 6.66 -1.16 -2.82
N ARG A 348 6.94 -0.30 -3.81
CA ARG A 348 7.23 1.13 -3.56
C ARG A 348 6.08 1.85 -2.89
N ARG A 349 4.82 1.51 -3.19
CA ARG A 349 3.65 2.13 -2.54
C ARG A 349 3.48 1.64 -1.11
N LYS A 350 3.75 0.35 -0.85
CA LYS A 350 3.71 -0.23 0.50
C LYS A 350 4.76 0.40 1.42
N ASN A 351 5.96 0.64 0.92
CA ASN A 351 6.99 1.37 1.64
C ASN A 351 7.90 2.13 0.66
N ARG A 352 7.72 3.44 0.57
CA ARG A 352 8.52 4.30 -0.32
C ARG A 352 9.97 4.47 0.13
N GLN A 353 10.22 4.26 1.41
CA GLN A 353 11.50 4.52 2.08
C GLN A 353 12.41 3.29 2.04
N ASP A 354 11.87 2.13 1.68
CA ASP A 354 12.61 0.88 1.52
C ASP A 354 13.04 0.71 0.05
N SER A 355 14.24 0.22 -0.21
CA SER A 355 14.77 0.04 -1.57
C SER A 355 14.42 -1.32 -2.20
N THR A 356 13.69 -2.20 -1.49
CA THR A 356 13.31 -3.55 -1.95
C THR A 356 12.64 -3.53 -3.32
N TRP A 357 11.86 -2.48 -3.62
CA TRP A 357 11.17 -2.35 -4.91
C TRP A 357 12.10 -2.10 -6.11
N LEU A 358 13.37 -1.74 -5.93
CA LEU A 358 14.37 -1.67 -7.01
C LEU A 358 15.38 -2.80 -6.99
N ALA A 359 15.36 -3.65 -5.96
CA ALA A 359 16.38 -4.68 -5.76
C ALA A 359 16.43 -5.69 -6.90
N PHE A 360 15.29 -6.06 -7.46
CA PHE A 360 15.18 -7.18 -8.40
C PHE A 360 15.72 -6.83 -9.78
N SER A 361 16.78 -7.51 -10.20
CA SER A 361 17.24 -7.51 -11.59
C SER A 361 16.63 -8.68 -12.35
N VAL A 362 16.13 -8.40 -13.55
CA VAL A 362 15.45 -9.38 -14.41
C VAL A 362 16.30 -9.61 -15.63
N TYR A 363 16.71 -10.85 -15.87
CA TYR A 363 17.33 -11.30 -17.10
C TYR A 363 16.28 -12.02 -17.94
N GLY A 364 15.96 -11.52 -19.13
CA GLY A 364 14.95 -12.11 -20.00
C GLY A 364 14.44 -11.12 -21.04
N ASN A 365 13.54 -11.59 -21.91
CA ASN A 365 12.88 -10.72 -22.88
C ASN A 365 11.76 -9.94 -22.17
N PRO A 366 11.68 -8.61 -22.27
CA PRO A 366 10.68 -7.82 -21.54
C PRO A 366 9.25 -8.11 -22.03
N ASN A 367 9.10 -8.54 -23.28
CA ASN A 367 7.85 -8.97 -23.89
C ASN A 367 7.61 -10.49 -23.80
N ALA A 368 8.45 -11.23 -23.06
CA ALA A 368 8.28 -12.66 -22.89
C ALA A 368 6.89 -13.00 -22.33
N GLN A 369 6.21 -13.94 -22.98
CA GLN A 369 4.97 -14.51 -22.47
C GLN A 369 5.26 -15.74 -21.62
N VAL A 370 4.89 -15.69 -20.34
CA VAL A 370 4.94 -16.86 -19.45
C VAL A 370 3.56 -17.48 -19.44
N ARG A 371 3.45 -18.76 -19.82
CA ARG A 371 2.18 -19.47 -19.93
C ARG A 371 2.17 -20.66 -18.99
N PHE A 372 1.15 -20.80 -18.16
CA PHE A 372 1.00 -21.94 -17.27
C PHE A 372 0.19 -23.08 -17.94
N GLY A 373 0.47 -24.34 -17.61
CA GLY A 373 -0.27 -25.52 -18.06
C GLY A 373 0.10 -26.08 -19.45
N ALA A 374 -0.62 -27.10 -19.93
CA ALA A 374 -0.35 -27.80 -21.21
C ALA A 374 -1.17 -27.22 -22.38
N GLY A 375 -0.93 -25.96 -22.77
CA GLY A 375 -1.40 -25.43 -24.07
C GLY A 375 -2.90 -25.41 -24.32
N ALA A 376 -3.73 -25.27 -23.28
CA ALA A 376 -5.13 -24.89 -23.47
C ALA A 376 -5.18 -23.41 -23.91
N GLU A 377 -6.05 -23.06 -24.88
CA GLU A 377 -6.77 -21.78 -24.78
C GLU A 377 -7.14 -21.65 -23.33
N ALA A 378 -6.53 -20.69 -22.60
CA ALA A 378 -6.56 -20.64 -21.14
C ALA A 378 -7.91 -21.14 -20.67
N ALA A 379 -7.98 -22.43 -20.29
CA ALA A 379 -9.18 -22.98 -19.71
C ALA A 379 -9.42 -22.01 -18.57
N GLU A 380 -10.58 -21.34 -18.55
CA GLU A 380 -10.89 -20.33 -17.55
C GLU A 380 -10.53 -20.93 -16.20
N ILE A 381 -9.34 -20.57 -15.73
CA ILE A 381 -8.92 -20.86 -14.39
C ILE A 381 -9.89 -19.99 -13.62
N GLN A 382 -10.93 -20.61 -13.07
CA GLN A 382 -11.90 -19.98 -12.18
C GLN A 382 -11.21 -19.64 -10.85
N ILE A 383 -10.16 -18.83 -10.93
CA ILE A 383 -9.87 -17.80 -9.94
C ILE A 383 -10.94 -16.74 -10.25
N THR A 384 -12.02 -16.76 -9.47
CA THR A 384 -13.25 -16.00 -9.74
C THR A 384 -12.97 -14.54 -10.10
N ALA A 385 -13.71 -14.04 -11.09
CA ALA A 385 -13.54 -12.79 -11.83
C ALA A 385 -13.53 -11.47 -11.00
N GLN A 386 -12.57 -11.28 -10.11
CA GLN A 386 -12.38 -10.05 -9.32
C GLN A 386 -11.17 -9.19 -9.74
N ASP A 387 -10.41 -9.54 -10.78
CA ASP A 387 -9.11 -8.89 -11.03
C ASP A 387 -8.76 -8.56 -12.51
N GLN A 388 -9.77 -8.25 -13.34
CA GLN A 388 -9.55 -7.45 -14.54
C GLN A 388 -10.37 -6.15 -14.46
N PRO A 389 -9.79 -4.97 -14.75
CA PRO A 389 -10.60 -3.82 -15.16
C PRO A 389 -11.05 -4.10 -16.60
N GLN A 390 -12.27 -4.61 -16.76
CA GLN A 390 -12.95 -4.68 -18.05
C GLN A 390 -13.91 -3.50 -18.17
N THR A 391 -13.85 -2.81 -19.30
CA THR A 391 -14.91 -1.92 -19.78
C THR A 391 -16.19 -2.73 -19.96
N MET A 392 -17.19 -2.51 -19.10
CA MET A 392 -18.51 -3.14 -19.20
C MET A 392 -19.61 -2.09 -19.27
N VAL A 393 -20.50 -2.30 -20.24
CA VAL A 393 -21.69 -1.48 -20.52
C VAL A 393 -22.70 -1.63 -19.35
N PRO A 394 -23.39 -0.55 -18.93
CA PRO A 394 -24.26 -0.60 -17.76
C PRO A 394 -25.45 -1.53 -17.97
N GLY A 395 -25.71 -2.41 -16.99
CA GLY A 395 -27.00 -3.10 -16.87
C GLY A 395 -28.15 -2.12 -16.58
N PRO A 396 -29.41 -2.52 -16.83
CA PRO A 396 -30.56 -1.63 -16.78
C PRO A 396 -30.79 -1.09 -15.36
N ARG A 397 -31.11 0.21 -15.28
CA ARG A 397 -31.47 0.90 -14.03
C ARG A 397 -32.70 0.25 -13.39
N PRO A 398 -32.77 0.15 -12.05
CA PRO A 398 -34.04 -0.05 -11.36
C PRO A 398 -34.97 1.12 -11.69
N SER A 399 -36.22 0.81 -12.03
CA SER A 399 -37.23 1.84 -12.33
C SER A 399 -37.48 2.69 -11.09
N ALA A 400 -37.51 4.01 -11.28
CA ALA A 400 -37.80 4.97 -10.24
C ALA A 400 -39.16 4.69 -9.58
N ALA A 401 -39.14 4.34 -8.29
CA ALA A 401 -40.33 4.32 -7.45
C ALA A 401 -39.98 4.67 -5.99
N SER A 402 -40.51 5.81 -5.55
CA SER A 402 -40.62 6.32 -4.16
C SER A 402 -39.34 6.52 -3.34
N GLN A 403 -39.15 7.75 -2.85
CA GLN A 403 -38.13 8.16 -1.88
C GLN A 403 -38.25 7.34 -0.58
N LYS A 404 -37.53 6.22 -0.50
CA LYS A 404 -37.20 5.55 0.76
C LYS A 404 -35.69 5.56 0.90
N SER A 405 -35.20 5.94 2.09
CA SER A 405 -33.80 5.78 2.46
C SER A 405 -33.40 4.32 2.26
N ALA A 406 -32.19 4.08 1.74
CA ALA A 406 -31.66 2.73 1.66
C ALA A 406 -31.69 2.11 3.07
N PRO A 407 -32.11 0.84 3.21
CA PRO A 407 -31.98 0.16 4.49
C PRO A 407 -30.51 0.21 4.93
N THR A 408 -30.27 0.69 6.15
CA THR A 408 -28.93 0.84 6.72
C THR A 408 -28.92 0.45 8.20
N ASN A 409 -27.82 -0.12 8.67
CA ASN A 409 -27.53 -0.29 10.10
C ASN A 409 -26.52 0.76 10.62
N ALA A 410 -26.24 1.81 9.84
CA ALA A 410 -25.38 2.92 10.24
C ALA A 410 -25.98 3.73 11.40
N PRO A 411 -25.15 4.38 12.23
CA PRO A 411 -25.63 5.31 13.24
C PRO A 411 -26.40 6.48 12.60
N PRO A 412 -27.26 7.19 13.35
CA PRO A 412 -27.99 8.35 12.83
C PRO A 412 -27.05 9.40 12.21
N ALA A 413 -27.54 10.09 11.18
CA ALA A 413 -26.83 11.24 10.65
C ALA A 413 -26.68 12.33 11.74
N PRO A 414 -25.55 13.06 11.77
CA PRO A 414 -25.31 14.12 12.75
C PRO A 414 -26.38 15.22 12.68
N GLU A 415 -26.87 15.67 13.85
CA GLU A 415 -27.91 16.72 13.96
C GLU A 415 -27.48 18.05 13.30
N ILE A 416 -26.21 18.41 13.43
CA ILE A 416 -25.62 19.59 12.82
C ILE A 416 -24.48 19.15 11.91
N PHE A 417 -24.64 19.37 10.61
CA PHE A 417 -23.67 19.00 9.58
C PHE A 417 -23.50 20.16 8.60
N VAL A 418 -22.30 20.76 8.57
CA VAL A 418 -22.00 21.97 7.80
C VAL A 418 -20.63 21.90 7.13
N GLY A 419 -20.45 22.60 6.01
CA GLY A 419 -19.15 22.75 5.35
C GLY A 419 -18.56 21.47 4.74
N ARG A 420 -19.38 20.43 4.50
CA ARG A 420 -18.93 19.12 4.01
C ARG A 420 -19.55 18.70 2.67
N LYS A 421 -20.14 19.64 1.95
CA LYS A 421 -20.81 19.34 0.68
C LYS A 421 -19.84 18.81 -0.36
N ASP A 422 -18.71 19.49 -0.56
CA ASP A 422 -17.70 19.08 -1.53
C ASP A 422 -17.09 17.72 -1.18
N ASP A 423 -16.86 17.45 0.12
CA ASP A 423 -16.41 16.15 0.60
C ASP A 423 -17.42 15.05 0.27
N LEU A 424 -18.71 15.28 0.52
CA LEU A 424 -19.78 14.34 0.18
C LEU A 424 -19.88 14.11 -1.33
N ASP A 425 -19.82 15.16 -2.14
CA ASP A 425 -19.91 15.06 -3.59
C ASP A 425 -18.72 14.29 -4.18
N LEU A 426 -17.51 14.52 -3.67
CA LEU A 426 -16.31 13.75 -4.04
C LEU A 426 -16.40 12.29 -3.60
N LEU A 427 -16.94 12.01 -2.40
CA LEU A 427 -17.12 10.64 -1.94
C LEU A 427 -18.18 9.91 -2.78
N LYS A 428 -19.30 10.57 -3.11
CA LYS A 428 -20.32 10.06 -4.03
C LYS A 428 -19.71 9.73 -5.40
N GLU A 429 -18.90 10.61 -5.97
CA GLU A 429 -18.19 10.36 -7.23
C GLU A 429 -17.29 9.11 -7.14
N LYS A 430 -16.52 8.96 -6.05
CA LYS A 430 -15.65 7.78 -5.84
C LYS A 430 -16.44 6.48 -5.69
N LEU A 431 -17.64 6.55 -5.11
CA LEU A 431 -18.58 5.42 -5.03
C LEU A 431 -19.33 5.15 -6.35
N GLY A 432 -19.13 5.97 -7.39
CA GLY A 432 -19.76 5.78 -8.70
C GLY A 432 -21.12 6.47 -8.86
N ILE A 433 -21.43 7.47 -8.04
CA ILE A 433 -22.64 8.29 -8.10
C ILE A 433 -22.31 9.63 -8.81
N GLY A 434 -22.85 9.87 -10.01
CA GLY A 434 -22.64 11.09 -10.83
C GLY A 434 -23.04 10.95 -12.31
N SER A 435 -23.26 12.06 -13.04
CA SER A 435 -24.01 12.09 -14.32
C SER A 435 -23.23 12.28 -15.64
N ASP A 436 -21.91 12.46 -15.67
CA ASP A 436 -21.19 12.74 -16.94
C ASP A 436 -20.41 11.53 -17.49
N ARG A 437 -20.85 11.03 -18.65
CA ARG A 437 -20.24 9.90 -19.37
C ARG A 437 -18.95 10.25 -20.13
N GLU A 438 -18.62 11.54 -20.28
CA GLU A 438 -17.46 12.00 -21.07
C GLU A 438 -16.15 12.11 -20.27
N ARG A 439 -16.25 12.16 -18.94
CA ARG A 439 -15.14 11.90 -18.02
C ARG A 439 -15.59 10.76 -17.15
N SER A 440 -15.14 9.53 -17.41
CA SER A 440 -15.41 8.44 -16.49
C SER A 440 -14.42 8.53 -15.31
N PRO A 441 -14.79 9.04 -14.12
CA PRO A 441 -13.96 8.81 -12.95
C PRO A 441 -13.90 7.30 -12.72
N GLU A 442 -12.69 6.76 -12.52
CA GLU A 442 -12.50 5.35 -12.24
C GLU A 442 -13.23 4.99 -10.94
N VAL A 443 -14.41 4.36 -11.04
CA VAL A 443 -15.19 3.87 -9.89
C VAL A 443 -14.28 3.05 -8.97
N GLN A 444 -14.27 3.39 -7.69
CA GLN A 444 -13.32 2.83 -6.74
C GLN A 444 -14.00 1.77 -5.88
N VAL A 445 -13.43 0.56 -5.88
CA VAL A 445 -13.88 -0.54 -5.01
C VAL A 445 -13.61 -0.21 -3.52
N LEU A 446 -12.64 0.66 -3.24
CA LEU A 446 -12.29 1.10 -1.89
C LEU A 446 -12.07 2.61 -1.88
N THR A 447 -12.65 3.30 -0.89
CA THR A 447 -12.30 4.67 -0.51
C THR A 447 -11.90 4.71 0.96
N ALA A 448 -10.70 5.20 1.26
CA ALA A 448 -10.21 5.40 2.63
C ALA A 448 -10.27 6.88 3.01
N VAL A 449 -11.13 7.23 3.96
CA VAL A 449 -11.28 8.56 4.57
C VAL A 449 -10.31 8.69 5.73
N ARG A 450 -9.37 9.62 5.63
CA ARG A 450 -8.39 9.92 6.69
C ARG A 450 -8.40 11.40 7.06
N GLY A 451 -7.97 11.71 8.27
CA GLY A 451 -7.96 13.08 8.78
C GLY A 451 -7.77 13.12 10.29
N TRP A 452 -7.57 14.33 10.83
CA TRP A 452 -7.29 14.56 12.25
C TRP A 452 -8.36 13.95 13.18
N PRO A 453 -8.02 13.56 14.41
CA PRO A 453 -9.02 13.27 15.44
C PRO A 453 -10.01 14.43 15.60
N GLY A 454 -11.31 14.13 15.74
CA GLY A 454 -12.35 15.17 15.87
C GLY A 454 -12.70 15.94 14.60
N VAL A 455 -12.08 15.64 13.45
CA VAL A 455 -12.32 16.34 12.17
C VAL A 455 -13.67 16.01 11.51
N GLY A 456 -14.33 14.92 11.94
CA GLY A 456 -15.65 14.50 11.44
C GLY A 456 -15.65 13.35 10.43
N LYS A 457 -14.63 12.48 10.41
CA LYS A 457 -14.58 11.31 9.48
C LYS A 457 -15.82 10.41 9.60
N THR A 458 -16.12 9.99 10.82
CA THR A 458 -17.31 9.17 11.15
C THR A 458 -18.60 9.91 10.78
N SER A 459 -18.67 11.22 11.07
CA SER A 459 -19.82 12.07 10.75
C SER A 459 -20.08 12.17 9.24
N VAL A 460 -19.03 12.32 8.43
CA VAL A 460 -19.13 12.35 6.95
C VAL A 460 -19.58 10.99 6.43
N ALA A 461 -19.02 9.89 6.94
CA ALA A 461 -19.43 8.55 6.53
C ALA A 461 -20.89 8.24 6.93
N ALA A 462 -21.32 8.65 8.13
CA ALA A 462 -22.71 8.51 8.58
C ALA A 462 -23.67 9.36 7.73
N ALA A 463 -23.33 10.63 7.46
CA ALA A 463 -24.10 11.48 6.57
C ALA A 463 -24.25 10.86 5.18
N LEU A 464 -23.16 10.29 4.63
CA LEU A 464 -23.18 9.59 3.35
C LEU A 464 -24.07 8.33 3.36
N ALA A 465 -24.08 7.57 4.46
CA ALA A 465 -24.92 6.37 4.60
C ALA A 465 -26.43 6.68 4.59
N HIS A 466 -26.82 7.91 4.95
CA HIS A 466 -28.20 8.40 4.92
C HIS A 466 -28.49 9.34 3.73
N ASP A 467 -27.54 9.49 2.80
CA ASP A 467 -27.67 10.41 1.67
C ASP A 467 -28.70 9.90 0.64
N PRO A 468 -29.62 10.75 0.13
CA PRO A 468 -30.62 10.36 -0.86
C PRO A 468 -30.03 9.79 -2.16
N ASP A 469 -28.89 10.29 -2.61
CA ASP A 469 -28.24 9.80 -3.82
C ASP A 469 -27.71 8.38 -3.61
N VAL A 470 -27.13 8.11 -2.42
CA VAL A 470 -26.70 6.76 -2.01
C VAL A 470 -27.90 5.82 -1.93
N ALA A 471 -29.01 6.27 -1.34
CA ALA A 471 -30.25 5.51 -1.26
C ALA A 471 -30.86 5.17 -2.63
N SER A 472 -30.68 6.05 -3.61
CA SER A 472 -31.16 5.84 -4.98
C SER A 472 -30.26 4.90 -5.80
N HIS A 473 -28.99 4.76 -5.42
CA HIS A 473 -27.97 4.06 -6.20
C HIS A 473 -27.62 2.66 -5.64
N PHE A 474 -27.80 2.46 -4.33
CA PHE A 474 -27.50 1.23 -3.62
C PHE A 474 -28.74 0.71 -2.89
N GLU A 475 -28.87 -0.62 -2.81
CA GLU A 475 -29.98 -1.32 -2.15
C GLU A 475 -29.85 -1.33 -0.63
N GLY A 476 -28.72 -0.89 -0.08
CA GLY A 476 -28.49 -0.83 1.36
C GLY A 476 -27.07 -0.41 1.73
N VAL A 477 -26.88 -0.09 3.01
CA VAL A 477 -25.57 0.21 3.60
C VAL A 477 -25.31 -0.70 4.79
N LEU A 478 -24.16 -1.37 4.80
CA LEU A 478 -23.66 -2.18 5.91
C LEU A 478 -22.57 -1.42 6.64
N TRP A 479 -22.78 -1.12 7.92
CA TRP A 479 -21.86 -0.39 8.77
C TRP A 479 -21.34 -1.25 9.89
N GLU A 480 -20.05 -1.11 10.23
CA GLU A 480 -19.51 -1.54 11.53
C GLU A 480 -18.37 -0.62 11.97
N SER A 481 -18.29 -0.35 13.28
CA SER A 481 -17.14 0.30 13.90
C SER A 481 -16.13 -0.76 14.37
N MET A 482 -14.90 -0.72 13.87
CA MET A 482 -13.95 -1.84 13.98
C MET A 482 -13.19 -1.86 15.32
N GLY A 483 -12.94 -0.72 15.93
CA GLY A 483 -12.14 -0.64 17.15
C GLY A 483 -10.74 -1.25 17.00
N ARG A 484 -10.04 -1.44 18.12
CA ARG A 484 -8.65 -1.92 18.14
C ARG A 484 -8.49 -3.42 17.90
N GLN A 485 -9.45 -4.23 18.34
CA GLN A 485 -9.40 -5.70 18.21
C GLN A 485 -10.73 -6.26 17.69
N PRO A 486 -11.07 -6.01 16.41
CA PRO A 486 -12.33 -6.44 15.83
C PRO A 486 -12.43 -7.96 15.74
N ASN A 487 -13.60 -8.50 16.09
CA ASN A 487 -13.96 -9.88 15.79
C ASN A 487 -14.78 -9.94 14.50
N LEU A 488 -14.09 -10.14 13.36
CA LEU A 488 -14.74 -10.18 12.05
C LEU A 488 -15.85 -11.22 11.93
N LEU A 489 -15.75 -12.38 12.58
CA LEU A 489 -16.78 -13.40 12.52
C LEU A 489 -18.07 -12.93 13.19
N GLN A 490 -17.96 -12.24 14.33
CA GLN A 490 -19.13 -11.65 15.00
C GLN A 490 -19.74 -10.51 14.19
N ILE A 491 -18.91 -9.66 13.58
CA ILE A 491 -19.36 -8.57 12.72
C ILE A 491 -20.17 -9.12 11.53
N LEU A 492 -19.62 -10.12 10.84
CA LEU A 492 -20.30 -10.80 9.74
C LEU A 492 -21.61 -11.44 10.21
N ALA A 493 -21.64 -12.06 11.39
CA ALA A 493 -22.87 -12.62 11.95
C ALA A 493 -23.93 -11.54 12.26
N LYS A 494 -23.52 -10.36 12.75
CA LYS A 494 -24.41 -9.19 12.94
C LYS A 494 -25.00 -8.74 11.60
N TRP A 495 -24.16 -8.59 10.57
CA TRP A 495 -24.63 -8.26 9.22
C TRP A 495 -25.55 -9.35 8.67
N GLY A 496 -25.26 -10.62 8.90
CA GLY A 496 -26.14 -11.74 8.54
C GLY A 496 -27.51 -11.64 9.21
N LYS A 497 -27.58 -11.30 10.49
CA LYS A 497 -28.85 -11.03 11.18
C LYS A 497 -29.61 -9.87 10.53
N TRP A 498 -28.93 -8.77 10.23
CA TRP A 498 -29.55 -7.59 9.64
C TRP A 498 -30.05 -7.83 8.21
N LEU A 499 -29.30 -8.58 7.40
CA LEU A 499 -29.65 -8.98 6.04
C LEU A 499 -30.71 -10.12 5.99
N GLY A 500 -31.05 -10.73 7.13
CA GLY A 500 -31.91 -11.92 7.16
C GLY A 500 -31.25 -13.18 6.57
N ARG A 501 -29.92 -13.27 6.64
CA ARG A 501 -29.09 -14.33 6.07
C ARG A 501 -28.56 -15.28 7.15
N ASP A 502 -29.24 -16.41 7.28
CA ASP A 502 -28.91 -17.43 8.28
C ASP A 502 -27.60 -18.17 8.00
N ASP A 503 -27.22 -18.30 6.74
CA ASP A 503 -25.94 -18.84 6.30
C ASP A 503 -24.77 -17.98 6.78
N LEU A 504 -24.90 -16.65 6.68
CA LEU A 504 -23.91 -15.70 7.19
C LEU A 504 -23.92 -15.64 8.72
N ARG A 505 -25.12 -15.66 9.33
CA ARG A 505 -25.31 -15.57 10.79
C ARG A 505 -24.74 -16.77 11.54
N ARG A 506 -24.81 -17.98 10.97
CA ARG A 506 -24.44 -19.25 11.63
C ARG A 506 -23.07 -19.77 11.21
N ALA A 507 -22.33 -19.05 10.37
CA ALA A 507 -21.02 -19.46 9.91
C ALA A 507 -20.08 -19.70 11.10
N GLY A 508 -19.45 -20.88 11.14
CA GLY A 508 -18.53 -21.27 12.22
C GLY A 508 -17.10 -20.81 11.99
N ARG A 509 -16.77 -20.40 10.74
CA ARG A 509 -15.44 -19.97 10.33
C ARG A 509 -15.50 -18.69 9.51
N LEU A 510 -14.47 -17.86 9.66
CA LEU A 510 -14.37 -16.57 8.95
C LEU A 510 -14.44 -16.72 7.43
N LYS A 511 -13.79 -17.74 6.86
CA LYS A 511 -13.81 -18.00 5.41
C LYS A 511 -15.24 -18.26 4.90
N GLU A 512 -16.01 -19.11 5.60
CA GLU A 512 -17.39 -19.45 5.24
C GLU A 512 -18.30 -18.20 5.30
N ALA A 513 -18.12 -17.38 6.32
CA ALA A 513 -18.84 -16.12 6.47
C ALA A 513 -18.51 -15.13 5.33
N LEU A 514 -17.23 -14.98 4.96
CA LEU A 514 -16.80 -14.10 3.87
C LEU A 514 -17.33 -14.59 2.52
N GLU A 515 -17.33 -15.90 2.26
CA GLU A 515 -17.89 -16.48 1.03
C GLU A 515 -19.41 -16.26 0.93
N SER A 516 -20.15 -16.45 2.02
CA SER A 516 -21.59 -16.16 2.08
C SER A 516 -21.89 -14.68 1.84
N LEU A 517 -21.13 -13.78 2.47
CA LEU A 517 -21.25 -12.34 2.25
C LEU A 517 -20.94 -11.99 0.79
N GLN A 518 -19.87 -12.54 0.22
CA GLN A 518 -19.50 -12.29 -1.18
C GLN A 518 -20.61 -12.73 -2.15
N GLY A 519 -21.23 -13.89 -1.91
CA GLY A 519 -22.38 -14.34 -2.69
C GLY A 519 -23.53 -13.32 -2.67
N HIS A 520 -23.84 -12.78 -1.49
CA HIS A 520 -24.88 -11.78 -1.35
C HIS A 520 -24.55 -10.45 -2.03
N LEU A 521 -23.30 -9.98 -1.91
CA LEU A 521 -22.83 -8.73 -2.54
C LEU A 521 -22.71 -8.81 -4.07
N ARG A 522 -22.78 -10.01 -4.67
CA ARG A 522 -22.90 -10.20 -6.12
C ARG A 522 -24.33 -10.00 -6.63
N GLU A 523 -25.32 -10.32 -5.79
CA GLU A 523 -26.74 -10.21 -6.13
C GLU A 523 -27.30 -8.82 -5.86
N ARG A 524 -26.71 -8.09 -4.91
CA ARG A 524 -27.17 -6.77 -4.47
C ARG A 524 -26.07 -5.73 -4.47
N ARG A 525 -26.43 -4.50 -4.81
CA ARG A 525 -25.53 -3.33 -4.75
C ARG A 525 -25.57 -2.72 -3.36
N MET A 526 -24.52 -2.87 -2.57
CA MET A 526 -24.48 -2.42 -1.17
C MET A 526 -23.22 -1.61 -0.89
N VAL A 527 -23.31 -0.52 -0.14
CA VAL A 527 -22.09 0.14 0.39
C VAL A 527 -21.71 -0.51 1.70
N LEU A 528 -20.45 -0.90 1.84
CA LEU A 528 -19.91 -1.34 3.13
C LEU A 528 -19.12 -0.18 3.75
N VAL A 529 -19.32 0.08 5.02
CA VAL A 529 -18.62 1.11 5.79
C VAL A 529 -17.96 0.49 7.00
N LEU A 530 -16.63 0.60 7.07
CA LEU A 530 -15.83 0.23 8.23
C LEU A 530 -15.30 1.49 8.89
N ASP A 531 -15.85 1.81 10.05
CA ASP A 531 -15.49 3.01 10.80
C ASP A 531 -14.37 2.74 11.82
N ASP A 532 -13.46 3.70 11.95
CA ASP A 532 -12.32 3.72 12.87
C ASP A 532 -11.44 2.46 12.77
N VAL A 533 -10.89 2.21 11.56
CA VAL A 533 -9.99 1.07 11.32
C VAL A 533 -8.58 1.36 11.84
N TRP A 534 -8.09 0.49 12.74
CA TRP A 534 -6.77 0.61 13.38
C TRP A 534 -5.63 -0.14 12.66
N GLU A 535 -5.94 -1.20 11.92
CA GLU A 535 -4.94 -1.99 11.19
C GLU A 535 -5.44 -2.42 9.81
N VAL A 536 -4.53 -2.57 8.84
CA VAL A 536 -4.87 -3.03 7.49
C VAL A 536 -5.50 -4.42 7.51
N ALA A 537 -5.03 -5.30 8.41
CA ALA A 537 -5.55 -6.66 8.58
C ALA A 537 -7.03 -6.71 8.97
N HIS A 538 -7.56 -5.66 9.61
CA HIS A 538 -8.97 -5.60 10.02
C HIS A 538 -9.91 -5.46 8.82
N ALA A 539 -9.51 -4.69 7.80
CA ALA A 539 -10.34 -4.43 6.62
C ALA A 539 -9.95 -5.26 5.39
N ALA A 540 -8.73 -5.80 5.33
CA ALA A 540 -8.23 -6.54 4.17
C ALA A 540 -9.08 -7.76 3.77
N PRO A 541 -9.61 -8.59 4.69
CA PRO A 541 -10.47 -9.70 4.31
C PRO A 541 -11.77 -9.26 3.62
N LEU A 542 -12.31 -8.10 4.01
CA LEU A 542 -13.52 -7.53 3.41
C LEU A 542 -13.25 -6.89 2.04
N LEU A 543 -12.02 -6.44 1.79
CA LEU A 543 -11.60 -5.99 0.46
C LEU A 543 -11.77 -7.09 -0.59
N GLY A 544 -11.49 -8.34 -0.21
CA GLY A 544 -11.62 -9.51 -1.08
C GLY A 544 -13.05 -9.91 -1.41
N VAL A 545 -14.06 -9.42 -0.66
CA VAL A 545 -15.48 -9.73 -0.93
C VAL A 545 -16.22 -8.59 -1.62
N CYS A 546 -15.69 -7.36 -1.58
CA CYS A 546 -16.26 -6.17 -2.21
C CYS A 546 -16.01 -6.13 -3.73
N GLY A 547 -16.75 -5.28 -4.46
CA GLY A 547 -16.65 -5.13 -5.92
C GLY A 547 -17.20 -3.78 -6.41
N LEU A 548 -17.16 -3.50 -7.73
CA LEU A 548 -17.57 -2.21 -8.30
C LEU A 548 -19.04 -1.83 -8.03
N GLY A 549 -19.92 -2.83 -7.83
CA GLY A 549 -21.32 -2.61 -7.45
C GLY A 549 -21.55 -2.49 -5.94
N SER A 550 -20.58 -2.90 -5.13
CA SER A 550 -20.66 -2.93 -3.67
C SER A 550 -19.34 -2.44 -3.05
N PRO A 551 -19.11 -1.11 -3.05
CA PRO A 551 -17.84 -0.52 -2.66
C PRO A 551 -17.64 -0.50 -1.14
N LEU A 552 -16.38 -0.47 -0.72
CA LEU A 552 -15.97 -0.33 0.67
C LEU A 552 -15.52 1.10 0.98
N LEU A 553 -16.14 1.72 1.98
CA LEU A 553 -15.70 2.96 2.60
C LEU A 553 -15.02 2.62 3.93
N VAL A 554 -13.81 3.13 4.15
CA VAL A 554 -13.07 2.95 5.39
C VAL A 554 -12.80 4.31 6.01
N THR A 555 -13.06 4.51 7.29
CA THR A 555 -12.53 5.67 8.02
C THR A 555 -11.35 5.23 8.89
N THR A 556 -10.29 6.05 8.96
CA THR A 556 -9.16 5.78 9.84
C THR A 556 -8.44 7.07 10.23
N ARG A 557 -7.81 7.05 11.41
CA ARG A 557 -6.91 8.11 11.88
C ARG A 557 -5.49 7.89 11.37
N GLU A 558 -5.15 6.65 11.08
CA GLU A 558 -3.82 6.22 10.76
C GLU A 558 -3.52 6.41 9.27
N ALA A 559 -2.56 7.28 8.97
CA ALA A 559 -2.08 7.45 7.61
C ALA A 559 -1.58 6.10 7.04
N GLY A 560 -0.91 5.29 7.85
CA GLY A 560 -0.42 3.97 7.47
C GLY A 560 -1.54 3.01 7.06
N VAL A 561 -2.67 3.01 7.78
CA VAL A 561 -3.84 2.17 7.46
C VAL A 561 -4.52 2.64 6.18
N ALA A 562 -4.74 3.95 6.03
CA ALA A 562 -5.36 4.52 4.82
C ALA A 562 -4.57 4.18 3.56
N HIS A 563 -3.24 4.36 3.58
CA HIS A 563 -2.37 4.03 2.43
C HIS A 563 -2.15 2.52 2.27
N GLY A 564 -2.20 1.76 3.36
CA GLY A 564 -2.06 0.30 3.34
C GLY A 564 -3.24 -0.41 2.68
N LEU A 565 -4.45 0.16 2.80
CA LEU A 565 -5.68 -0.30 2.17
C LEU A 565 -5.86 0.30 0.75
N ALA A 566 -5.72 1.61 0.59
CA ALA A 566 -5.97 2.31 -0.68
C ALA A 566 -4.75 2.38 -1.61
N ILE A 567 -4.67 1.41 -2.55
CA ILE A 567 -3.55 1.19 -3.49
C ILE A 567 -3.29 2.36 -4.46
N ARG A 568 -4.32 3.18 -4.75
CA ARG A 568 -4.25 4.39 -5.58
C ARG A 568 -4.39 5.62 -4.70
N GLN A 569 -3.62 6.68 -4.95
CA GLN A 569 -3.75 7.93 -4.20
C GLN A 569 -5.16 8.54 -4.31
N ALA A 570 -5.79 8.38 -5.49
CA ALA A 570 -7.18 8.79 -5.71
C ALA A 570 -8.19 8.10 -4.77
N ALA A 571 -7.83 6.94 -4.20
CA ALA A 571 -8.64 6.18 -3.24
C ALA A 571 -8.47 6.60 -1.78
N VAL A 572 -7.55 7.51 -1.50
CA VAL A 572 -7.49 8.17 -0.20
C VAL A 572 -8.23 9.49 -0.30
N HIS A 573 -9.26 9.69 0.51
CA HIS A 573 -9.90 10.98 0.71
C HIS A 573 -9.38 11.57 2.03
N ARG A 574 -8.64 12.67 1.92
CA ARG A 574 -8.15 13.40 3.08
C ARG A 574 -9.23 14.41 3.47
N LEU A 575 -9.84 14.19 4.62
CA LEU A 575 -10.80 15.10 5.23
C LEU A 575 -10.01 16.15 6.04
N ASP A 576 -10.02 17.39 5.54
CA ASP A 576 -9.36 18.51 6.21
C ASP A 576 -10.28 19.15 7.27
N VAL A 577 -9.69 20.01 8.10
CA VAL A 577 -10.44 20.84 9.07
C VAL A 577 -11.46 21.71 8.33
N LEU A 578 -12.49 22.18 9.05
CA LEU A 578 -13.45 23.10 8.44
C LEU A 578 -12.74 24.37 7.99
N ASP A 579 -13.21 24.95 6.88
CA ASP A 579 -12.87 26.33 6.58
C ASP A 579 -13.44 27.26 7.66
N GLU A 580 -12.92 28.48 7.70
CA GLU A 580 -13.25 29.44 8.76
C GLU A 580 -14.75 29.80 8.78
N GLU A 581 -15.38 29.93 7.62
CA GLU A 581 -16.78 30.34 7.52
C GLU A 581 -17.72 29.17 7.89
N ALA A 582 -17.41 27.94 7.48
CA ALA A 582 -18.12 26.74 7.91
C ALA A 582 -17.95 26.48 9.41
N ALA A 583 -16.76 26.73 9.96
CA ALA A 583 -16.51 26.61 11.39
C ALA A 583 -17.29 27.67 12.21
N LEU A 584 -17.39 28.89 11.68
CA LEU A 584 -18.24 29.94 12.25
C LEU A 584 -19.73 29.61 12.13
N ASP A 585 -20.19 29.04 11.01
CA ASP A 585 -21.58 28.57 10.85
C ASP A 585 -21.89 27.48 11.88
N LEU A 586 -20.99 26.52 12.06
CA LEU A 586 -21.14 25.49 13.10
C LEU A 586 -21.30 26.12 14.49
N LEU A 587 -20.41 27.04 14.85
CA LEU A 587 -20.47 27.74 16.13
C LEU A 587 -21.75 28.59 16.27
N SER A 588 -22.21 29.23 15.19
CA SER A 588 -23.43 30.04 15.15
C SER A 588 -24.69 29.20 15.36
N ARG A 589 -24.74 27.97 14.84
CA ARG A 589 -25.85 27.04 15.09
C ARG A 589 -25.89 26.52 16.53
N LEU A 590 -24.73 26.45 17.18
CA LEU A 590 -24.60 25.99 18.56
C LEU A 590 -24.86 27.12 19.58
N ALA A 591 -24.38 28.33 19.28
CA ALA A 591 -24.43 29.50 20.15
C ALA A 591 -24.75 30.80 19.36
N PRO A 592 -25.97 30.94 18.82
CA PRO A 592 -26.30 32.02 17.87
C PRO A 592 -26.17 33.42 18.48
N ASP A 593 -26.65 33.61 19.71
CA ASP A 593 -26.57 34.89 20.41
C ASP A 593 -25.11 35.33 20.67
N VAL A 594 -24.23 34.37 20.96
CA VAL A 594 -22.82 34.62 21.23
C VAL A 594 -22.11 35.07 19.96
N VAL A 595 -22.30 34.35 18.85
CA VAL A 595 -21.67 34.69 17.57
C VAL A 595 -22.17 36.03 17.03
N GLN A 596 -23.46 36.32 17.15
CA GLN A 596 -24.03 37.61 16.73
C GLN A 596 -23.44 38.80 17.49
N ARG A 597 -23.22 38.66 18.81
CA ARG A 597 -22.77 39.77 19.67
C ARG A 597 -21.25 39.88 19.77
N HIS A 598 -20.51 38.79 19.56
CA HIS A 598 -19.05 38.70 19.75
C HIS A 598 -18.32 38.09 18.55
N SER A 599 -18.67 38.53 17.34
CA SER A 599 -18.17 37.95 16.08
C SER A 599 -16.64 37.88 15.98
N ALA A 600 -15.94 38.96 16.37
CA ALA A 600 -14.48 39.01 16.33
C ALA A 600 -13.83 38.03 17.33
N GLY A 601 -14.38 37.92 18.55
CA GLY A 601 -13.94 36.95 19.55
C GLY A 601 -14.18 35.51 19.10
N CYS A 602 -15.36 35.24 18.49
CA CYS A 602 -15.71 33.93 17.97
C CYS A 602 -14.80 33.49 16.81
N ARG A 603 -14.40 34.41 15.92
CA ARG A 603 -13.40 34.15 14.88
C ARG A 603 -12.06 33.72 15.47
N ARG A 604 -11.58 34.42 16.51
CA ARG A 604 -10.35 34.01 17.23
C ARG A 604 -10.51 32.63 17.87
N LEU A 605 -11.63 32.38 18.55
CA LEU A 605 -11.91 31.11 19.19
C LEU A 605 -11.94 29.94 18.19
N VAL A 606 -12.60 30.11 17.04
CA VAL A 606 -12.62 29.11 15.97
C VAL A 606 -11.20 28.75 15.50
N ASN A 607 -10.32 29.73 15.40
CA ASN A 607 -8.93 29.53 15.00
C ASN A 607 -8.09 28.84 16.10
N GLU A 608 -8.25 29.23 17.37
CA GLU A 608 -7.58 28.59 18.52
C GLU A 608 -7.99 27.12 18.72
N LEU A 609 -9.23 26.79 18.37
CA LEU A 609 -9.74 25.41 18.41
C LEU A 609 -9.36 24.59 17.17
N GLY A 610 -8.50 25.12 16.30
CA GLY A 610 -7.99 24.44 15.11
C GLY A 610 -9.08 24.11 14.09
N ARG A 611 -10.25 24.77 14.16
CA ARG A 611 -11.40 24.55 13.28
C ARG A 611 -11.88 23.09 13.25
N LEU A 612 -11.68 22.38 14.36
CA LEU A 612 -12.12 20.98 14.52
C LEU A 612 -13.59 20.94 14.97
N PRO A 613 -14.49 20.27 14.24
CA PRO A 613 -15.91 20.18 14.58
C PRO A 613 -16.19 19.77 16.03
N LEU A 614 -15.51 18.74 16.55
CA LEU A 614 -15.72 18.29 17.94
C LEU A 614 -15.40 19.39 18.96
N ALA A 615 -14.28 20.09 18.77
CA ALA A 615 -13.87 21.17 19.68
C ALA A 615 -14.87 22.32 19.63
N LEU A 616 -15.36 22.66 18.44
CA LEU A 616 -16.39 23.68 18.24
C LEU A 616 -17.74 23.28 18.87
N ILE A 617 -18.13 22.01 18.81
CA ILE A 617 -19.34 21.48 19.45
C ILE A 617 -19.25 21.64 20.97
N VAL A 618 -18.15 21.21 21.58
CA VAL A 618 -17.95 21.34 23.04
C VAL A 618 -17.91 22.81 23.45
N ALA A 619 -17.14 23.64 22.74
CA ALA A 619 -17.04 25.08 23.05
C ALA A 619 -18.36 25.81 22.83
N GLY A 620 -19.05 25.57 21.72
CA GLY A 620 -20.32 26.21 21.38
C GLY A 620 -21.42 25.85 22.39
N ARG A 621 -21.58 24.56 22.72
CA ARG A 621 -22.54 24.12 23.73
C ARG A 621 -22.22 24.68 25.12
N ARG A 622 -20.94 24.77 25.49
CA ARG A 622 -20.49 25.44 26.71
C ARG A 622 -20.87 26.93 26.70
N LEU A 623 -20.57 27.66 25.63
CA LEU A 623 -20.88 29.09 25.51
C LEU A 623 -22.39 29.37 25.53
N GLN A 624 -23.20 28.45 25.01
CA GLN A 624 -24.65 28.52 25.07
C GLN A 624 -25.19 28.31 26.49
N MET A 625 -24.58 27.42 27.28
CA MET A 625 -24.95 27.13 28.67
C MET A 625 -24.48 28.21 29.65
N ASP A 626 -23.22 28.65 29.49
CA ASP A 626 -22.53 29.57 30.40
C ASP A 626 -22.80 31.05 30.05
N TYR A 627 -23.85 31.33 29.27
CA TYR A 627 -24.07 32.62 28.66
C TYR A 627 -24.27 33.74 29.70
N PHE A 628 -23.18 34.47 29.97
CA PHE A 628 -23.19 35.85 30.48
C PHE A 628 -22.86 36.80 29.32
N PRO A 629 -23.72 37.79 28.99
CA PRO A 629 -23.45 38.71 27.89
C PRO A 629 -22.12 39.43 28.08
N GLY A 630 -21.15 39.16 27.19
CA GLY A 630 -19.88 39.92 27.15
C GLY A 630 -18.62 39.21 27.64
N LEU A 631 -18.72 38.14 28.44
CA LEU A 631 -17.56 37.59 29.16
C LEU A 631 -17.15 36.18 28.71
N GLY A 632 -18.08 35.35 28.24
CA GLY A 632 -17.82 33.92 28.02
C GLY A 632 -16.75 33.61 26.96
N VAL A 633 -16.71 34.34 25.85
CA VAL A 633 -15.74 34.07 24.76
C VAL A 633 -14.33 34.50 25.14
N ASP A 634 -14.18 35.71 25.69
CA ASP A 634 -12.86 36.21 26.09
C ASP A 634 -12.32 35.48 27.33
N GLU A 635 -13.19 35.06 28.25
CA GLU A 635 -12.82 34.18 29.38
C GLU A 635 -12.35 32.82 28.86
N LEU A 636 -13.08 32.18 27.95
CA LEU A 636 -12.69 30.91 27.35
C LEU A 636 -11.36 31.04 26.60
N LEU A 637 -11.16 32.10 25.82
CA LEU A 637 -9.88 32.36 25.14
C LEU A 637 -8.72 32.53 26.13
N LYS A 638 -8.94 33.21 27.26
CA LYS A 638 -7.93 33.35 28.33
C LYS A 638 -7.64 32.02 29.01
N GLU A 639 -8.67 31.24 29.34
CA GLU A 639 -8.52 29.90 29.91
C GLU A 639 -7.66 29.01 28.98
N LEU A 640 -8.00 28.96 27.69
CA LEU A 640 -7.26 28.19 26.68
C LEU A 640 -5.79 28.64 26.59
N ALA A 641 -5.53 29.94 26.58
CA ALA A 641 -4.17 30.49 26.55
C ALA A 641 -3.38 30.15 27.83
N SER A 642 -4.01 30.24 29.01
CA SER A 642 -3.36 29.89 30.28
C SER A 642 -3.09 28.40 30.44
N GLY A 643 -4.07 27.54 30.11
CA GLY A 643 -3.95 26.09 30.23
C GLY A 643 -2.90 25.53 29.26
N THR A 644 -2.83 26.07 28.04
CA THR A 644 -1.80 25.65 27.08
C THR A 644 -0.40 26.09 27.48
N ALA A 645 -0.24 27.25 28.12
CA ALA A 645 1.05 27.68 28.66
C ALA A 645 1.54 26.76 29.77
N ILE A 646 0.66 26.32 30.67
CA ILE A 646 0.97 25.36 31.75
C ILE A 646 1.42 24.02 31.15
N LEU A 647 0.63 23.45 30.23
CA LEU A 647 0.97 22.18 29.55
C LEU A 647 2.30 22.24 28.79
N ARG A 648 2.65 23.40 28.20
CA ARG A 648 3.95 23.61 27.53
C ARG A 648 5.12 23.80 28.50
N SER A 649 4.86 24.23 29.73
CA SER A 649 5.89 24.47 30.75
C SER A 649 6.28 23.23 31.55
N GLU A 650 5.37 22.25 31.67
CA GLU A 650 5.60 20.97 32.36
C GLU A 650 6.10 19.85 31.43
N ALA A 651 6.15 20.09 30.11
CA ALA A 651 6.57 19.11 29.11
C ALA A 651 7.91 19.49 28.44
N PRO A 652 8.78 18.53 28.10
CA PRO A 652 9.96 18.79 27.26
C PRO A 652 9.55 19.42 25.91
N PRO A 653 10.40 20.27 25.30
CA PRO A 653 10.06 21.13 24.16
C PRO A 653 9.59 20.41 22.87
N ASP A 654 9.68 19.08 22.81
CA ASP A 654 9.34 18.27 21.62
C ASP A 654 7.97 17.58 21.68
N ARG A 655 7.12 17.90 22.68
CA ARG A 655 5.81 17.24 22.84
C ARG A 655 4.73 17.83 21.93
N VAL A 656 4.85 17.61 20.62
CA VAL A 656 3.69 17.17 19.85
C VAL A 656 3.57 15.70 20.19
N ASP A 657 2.67 15.32 21.09
CA ASP A 657 2.54 13.94 21.51
C ASP A 657 1.96 13.13 20.32
N LEU A 658 2.88 12.61 19.49
CA LEU A 658 2.64 11.93 18.22
C LEU A 658 1.76 10.68 18.38
N GLU A 659 1.61 10.17 19.61
CA GLU A 659 0.68 9.09 19.95
C GLU A 659 -0.77 9.55 20.18
N THR A 660 -1.02 10.86 20.34
CA THR A 660 -2.35 11.39 20.72
C THR A 660 -3.04 12.16 19.60
N LEU A 661 -2.29 12.81 18.71
CA LEU A 661 -2.80 13.63 17.61
C LEU A 661 -3.88 14.66 18.05
N THR A 662 -3.91 15.07 19.32
CA THR A 662 -4.79 16.13 19.84
C THR A 662 -4.05 17.45 19.98
N LEU A 663 -4.76 18.56 19.70
CA LEU A 663 -4.24 19.91 19.95
C LEU A 663 -4.30 20.20 21.46
N PRO A 664 -3.25 20.78 22.08
CA PRO A 664 -3.26 21.13 23.50
C PRO A 664 -4.45 22.01 23.93
N THR A 665 -4.96 22.85 23.02
CA THR A 665 -6.17 23.66 23.26
C THR A 665 -7.43 22.81 23.41
N VAL A 666 -7.52 21.66 22.74
CA VAL A 666 -8.66 20.74 22.83
C VAL A 666 -8.65 20.00 24.16
N ASP A 667 -7.48 19.57 24.65
CA ASP A 667 -7.37 18.91 25.95
C ASP A 667 -7.74 19.87 27.09
N VAL A 668 -7.28 21.13 27.03
CA VAL A 668 -7.69 22.18 27.98
C VAL A 668 -9.19 22.44 27.91
N LEU A 669 -9.77 22.50 26.71
CA LEU A 669 -11.22 22.68 26.54
C LEU A 669 -12.02 21.55 27.22
N PHE A 670 -11.60 20.29 27.04
CA PHE A 670 -12.28 19.14 27.65
C PHE A 670 -12.17 19.17 29.17
N GLN A 671 -10.98 19.45 29.71
CA GLN A 671 -10.76 19.59 31.14
C GLN A 671 -11.69 20.63 31.76
N HIS A 672 -11.70 21.85 31.21
CA HIS A 672 -12.55 22.93 31.72
C HIS A 672 -14.04 22.64 31.54
N SER A 673 -14.46 21.94 30.47
CA SER A 673 -15.86 21.54 30.28
C SER A 673 -16.30 20.54 31.35
N THR A 674 -15.44 19.58 31.73
CA THR A 674 -15.73 18.59 32.77
C THR A 674 -15.64 19.16 34.20
N ASP A 675 -14.79 20.17 34.43
CA ASP A 675 -14.65 20.83 35.74
C ASP A 675 -15.87 21.68 36.12
N ARG A 676 -16.75 21.98 35.16
CA ARG A 676 -18.04 22.66 35.38
C ARG A 676 -19.21 21.71 35.60
N LEU A 677 -19.01 20.39 35.52
CA LEU A 677 -20.01 19.39 35.91
C LEU A 677 -20.13 19.32 37.44
N ASP A 678 -21.35 19.09 37.94
CA ASP A 678 -21.54 18.71 39.35
C ASP A 678 -20.81 17.38 39.66
N PRO A 679 -20.41 17.14 40.93
CA PRO A 679 -19.58 15.98 41.28
C PRO A 679 -20.16 14.63 40.83
N GLU A 680 -21.48 14.47 40.95
CA GLU A 680 -22.19 13.27 40.56
C GLU A 680 -22.12 13.04 39.04
N THR A 681 -22.41 14.08 38.24
CA THR A 681 -22.34 14.01 36.78
C THR A 681 -20.90 13.83 36.28
N ARG A 682 -19.92 14.43 36.97
CA ARG A 682 -18.49 14.28 36.67
C ARG A 682 -18.01 12.85 36.89
N GLN A 683 -18.36 12.25 38.04
CA GLN A 683 -18.05 10.85 38.32
C GLN A 683 -18.69 9.94 37.26
N ARG A 684 -19.97 10.16 36.94
CA ARG A 684 -20.66 9.37 35.92
C ARG A 684 -20.03 9.48 34.53
N PHE A 685 -19.53 10.65 34.15
CA PHE A 685 -18.76 10.82 32.92
C PHE A 685 -17.44 10.04 32.96
N ARG A 686 -16.72 10.08 34.09
CA ARG A 686 -15.49 9.30 34.31
C ARG A 686 -15.74 7.79 34.16
N ASP A 687 -16.85 7.29 34.69
CA ASP A 687 -17.23 5.86 34.59
C ASP A 687 -17.38 5.39 33.14
N LEU A 688 -17.71 6.31 32.22
CA LEU A 688 -17.79 6.01 30.78
C LEU A 688 -16.42 5.81 30.13
N GLY A 689 -15.31 6.22 30.77
CA GLY A 689 -13.96 6.06 30.21
C GLY A 689 -13.55 4.62 29.90
N GLY A 690 -14.23 3.63 30.49
CA GLY A 690 -14.03 2.21 30.20
C GLY A 690 -14.79 1.68 28.98
N PHE A 691 -15.60 2.52 28.33
CA PHE A 691 -16.41 2.10 27.18
C PHE A 691 -15.60 2.07 25.90
N GLU A 692 -15.99 1.18 25.00
CA GLU A 692 -15.58 1.27 23.60
C GLU A 692 -16.40 2.37 22.89
N ALA A 693 -15.85 2.93 21.81
CA ALA A 693 -16.50 3.97 21.03
C ALA A 693 -17.60 3.44 20.09
N SER A 694 -18.53 2.70 20.67
CA SER A 694 -19.73 2.17 20.00
C SER A 694 -20.99 2.65 20.74
N PRO A 695 -22.15 2.71 20.08
CA PRO A 695 -23.39 3.07 20.74
C PRO A 695 -23.73 2.12 21.91
N PHE A 696 -24.13 2.68 23.04
CA PHE A 696 -24.54 1.95 24.23
C PHE A 696 -25.96 2.32 24.68
N GLY A 697 -26.70 1.33 25.17
CA GLY A 697 -28.10 1.48 25.58
C GLY A 697 -28.26 2.08 26.98
N ILE A 698 -29.41 2.71 27.20
CA ILE A 698 -29.78 3.34 28.47
C ILE A 698 -29.79 2.38 29.67
N ASP A 699 -30.09 1.09 29.45
CA ASP A 699 -30.14 0.07 30.50
C ASP A 699 -28.75 -0.27 31.08
N LEU A 700 -27.72 -0.20 30.23
CA LEU A 700 -26.33 -0.37 30.67
C LEU A 700 -25.92 0.76 31.60
N LEU A 701 -26.33 2.00 31.29
CA LEU A 701 -26.07 3.17 32.12
C LEU A 701 -26.83 3.12 33.44
N ARG A 702 -28.07 2.63 33.41
CA ARG A 702 -28.87 2.37 34.61
C ARG A 702 -28.11 1.47 35.58
N SER A 703 -27.53 0.40 35.05
CA SER A 703 -26.76 -0.59 35.81
C SER A 703 -25.41 -0.03 36.27
N LEU A 704 -24.68 0.66 35.38
CA LEU A 704 -23.36 1.24 35.67
C LEU A 704 -23.42 2.28 36.78
N TRP A 705 -24.40 3.18 36.72
CA TRP A 705 -24.54 4.29 37.66
C TRP A 705 -25.43 3.99 38.86
N GLY A 706 -26.08 2.82 38.88
CA GLY A 706 -26.95 2.39 39.97
C GLY A 706 -28.14 3.31 40.23
N VAL A 707 -28.70 3.91 39.16
CA VAL A 707 -29.85 4.85 39.24
C VAL A 707 -31.08 4.27 38.60
N GLU A 708 -32.29 4.70 38.96
CA GLU A 708 -33.52 4.30 38.24
C GLU A 708 -33.65 5.01 36.88
N ASP A 709 -33.35 6.31 36.84
CA ASP A 709 -33.41 7.13 35.63
C ASP A 709 -32.06 7.82 35.33
N PRO A 710 -31.32 7.37 34.30
CA PRO A 710 -30.06 8.00 33.88
C PRO A 710 -30.26 9.26 33.02
N LEU A 711 -31.49 9.59 32.59
CA LEU A 711 -31.77 10.69 31.67
C LEU A 711 -31.32 12.08 32.18
N PRO A 712 -31.44 12.44 33.47
CA PRO A 712 -30.98 13.74 33.96
C PRO A 712 -29.47 13.95 33.76
N THR A 713 -28.64 12.94 34.05
CA THR A 713 -27.20 12.97 33.80
C THR A 713 -26.91 13.03 32.31
N LEU A 714 -27.60 12.19 31.51
CA LEU A 714 -27.42 12.16 30.06
C LEU A 714 -27.73 13.51 29.40
N ARG A 715 -28.79 14.20 29.84
CA ARG A 715 -29.10 15.55 29.38
C ARG A 715 -27.97 16.54 29.70
N LYS A 716 -27.46 16.54 30.94
CA LYS A 716 -26.34 17.42 31.33
C LYS A 716 -25.07 17.19 30.51
N LEU A 717 -24.74 15.93 30.20
CA LEU A 717 -23.58 15.58 29.38
C LEU A 717 -23.79 15.98 27.91
N ARG A 718 -24.98 15.69 27.36
CA ARG A 718 -25.37 16.11 26.01
C ARG A 718 -25.32 17.62 25.86
N ASP A 719 -25.90 18.35 26.80
CA ASP A 719 -26.00 19.82 26.76
C ASP A 719 -24.62 20.50 26.83
N ARG A 720 -23.56 19.78 27.22
CA ARG A 720 -22.15 20.22 27.17
C ARG A 720 -21.34 19.64 26.00
N GLY A 721 -21.97 18.91 25.10
CA GLY A 721 -21.32 18.28 23.95
C GLY A 721 -20.39 17.11 24.32
N LEU A 722 -20.56 16.54 25.51
CA LEU A 722 -19.75 15.42 26.00
C LEU A 722 -20.32 14.06 25.57
N LEU A 723 -21.53 14.03 25.02
CA LEU A 723 -22.27 12.84 24.61
C LEU A 723 -23.30 13.18 23.53
N GLU A 724 -23.60 12.22 22.66
CA GLU A 724 -24.57 12.36 21.56
C GLU A 724 -25.60 11.21 21.58
N PRO A 725 -26.84 11.46 21.16
CA PRO A 725 -27.82 10.39 20.92
C PRO A 725 -27.42 9.56 19.68
N ALA A 726 -27.64 8.25 19.75
CA ALA A 726 -27.28 7.29 18.69
C ALA A 726 -28.46 6.43 18.23
N GLY A 727 -29.69 6.87 18.50
CA GLY A 727 -30.95 6.16 18.20
C GLY A 727 -31.89 6.15 19.41
N GLU A 728 -33.03 5.48 19.27
CA GLU A 728 -33.98 5.34 20.39
C GLU A 728 -33.33 4.63 21.58
N GLY A 729 -33.16 5.36 22.69
CA GLY A 729 -32.60 4.82 23.93
C GLY A 729 -31.10 4.49 23.89
N CYS A 730 -30.38 4.87 22.82
CA CYS A 730 -28.94 4.63 22.67
C CYS A 730 -28.16 5.93 22.61
N PHE A 731 -26.93 5.90 23.15
CA PHE A 731 -26.03 7.04 23.22
C PHE A 731 -24.63 6.66 22.76
N GLN A 732 -23.86 7.66 22.31
CA GLN A 732 -22.48 7.50 21.89
C GLN A 732 -21.60 8.62 22.45
N ILE A 733 -20.33 8.31 22.68
CA ILE A 733 -19.31 9.29 23.06
C ILE A 733 -18.14 9.20 22.08
N HIS A 734 -17.62 10.37 21.68
CA HIS A 734 -16.46 10.45 20.82
C HIS A 734 -15.21 9.85 21.50
N PRO A 735 -14.35 9.08 20.79
CA PRO A 735 -13.17 8.43 21.39
C PRO A 735 -12.23 9.35 22.18
N LEU A 736 -12.09 10.61 21.77
CA LEU A 736 -11.27 11.59 22.51
C LEU A 736 -11.88 11.95 23.86
N LEU A 737 -13.21 12.01 23.96
CA LEU A 737 -13.92 12.28 25.21
C LEU A 737 -13.89 11.06 26.14
N LEU A 738 -13.95 9.84 25.59
CA LEU A 738 -13.72 8.60 26.37
C LEU A 738 -12.29 8.56 26.94
N ARG A 739 -11.29 8.93 26.12
CA ARG A 739 -9.90 9.03 26.57
C ARG A 739 -9.73 10.09 27.66
N HIS A 740 -10.36 11.26 27.49
CA HIS A 740 -10.40 12.29 28.52
C HIS A 740 -11.01 11.76 29.82
N ALA A 741 -12.19 11.15 29.75
CA ALA A 741 -12.87 10.53 30.89
C ALA A 741 -11.99 9.50 31.62
N ALA A 742 -11.30 8.63 30.87
CA ALA A 742 -10.41 7.60 31.43
C ALA A 742 -9.16 8.19 32.11
N ALA A 743 -8.71 9.37 31.67
CA ALA A 743 -7.56 10.07 32.23
C ALA A 743 -7.90 10.95 33.46
N MET A 744 -9.19 11.18 33.74
CA MET A 744 -9.60 12.01 34.87
C MET A 744 -9.21 11.36 36.21
N PRO A 745 -8.58 12.10 37.14
CA PRO A 745 -8.23 11.59 38.46
C PRO A 745 -9.49 11.18 39.22
N LYS A 746 -9.46 10.07 39.98
CA LYS A 746 -10.59 9.65 40.82
C LYS A 746 -10.81 10.69 41.93
N ASP A 747 -12.05 11.10 42.16
CA ASP A 747 -12.37 11.95 43.31
C ASP A 747 -12.17 11.09 44.57
N THR A 748 -11.27 11.54 45.45
CA THR A 748 -11.01 10.92 46.77
C THR A 748 -12.14 11.16 47.75
#